data_AF-A0AA88R814-F1
#
_entry.id   AF-A0AA88R814-F1
#
_cell.length_a   1.000
_cell.length_b   1.000
_cell.length_c   1.000
_cell.angle_alpha   90.00
_cell.angle_beta   90.00
_cell.angle_gamma   90.00
#
_symmetry.space_group_name_H-M   'P 1'
#
loop_
_entity.id
_entity.type
_entity.pdbx_description
1 polymer ?
#
loop_
_entity_poly.entity_id
_entity_poly.type
_entity_poly.pdbx_seq_one_letter_code
_entity_poly.pdbx_strand_id
1 'polypeptide(L)'
;MNSYQMAAILRFRKLCYLEPVSSSSLSYERYESPKNDEKKTYETPKVDGKNECAEKVLEKHIKKKKKRQPKEWRCMDSCCWTIGYLCTIWWLLVFMYHCLPANLPGLRVPEPPGARLKREGLTALHPVVLVPGIVTGGLELWEGRPCAEGLFRKRLWGGSFTEIFKRPLCWLEHLSLHNETGLDPPGIRVRPVPGLVAADYFAPGYFVWAVLIENLARIGYEGKNMYMAAYDWRISFQNTEIRDQALSRLKSKIELMYVTNGNKKVVVVPHSMGVIYFLHFLKWVESPPPMGGGGGPGWCAKHIKSIMNIGPAFLGVPKTVSNMLSSEGKDVAFIRSMVPGLLDSEILGLQTLEHVMRVSRTWDSIMSLIPKGGETIWGNLDWSPEEEHECDSVKKKYLQPSSRENSSNSSDAKGHFLVKEPTKYGRLVSFGKAASLLPSSQLPTLGSMEMLNANSSTNSNASCGEVWTEYDEMSRESIRKVAENKAYTANTFIDLLRFVAPKMMRRAEAHFSHGIAENLEDPKYAHYKYWSNPLETKLPDAPDMEIYCMYGVGIPTERSYVYKLSPSDRCKSIPFQIDSSADGSDGGCLKGGVYFVDGDESVPVLSAGFMCAKGWKGVTRFNPSGSAAYIQEYRHKPPASLFEGRGLESGAHVDIMGNVALIEDVYSSLALPLDVAYRLSHSTHFSILSLSLSLDKLMGMPSLSWRTCFLLLVLWFNVVNGQPLVPALFIFGDSVVDVGNNNYIYTIIKANFPPYGRDFPKHTPTGRFCNGKLATDFTAENLGFTSYPPAYLSKKARGKILLLGSNFASGASGYYEATANLYHAIPLSKQLQYYQDYQQKLVAVAGKSNASSIVSGSIYLVSGGSSDFIQNYYINPLLYRAYTPDQFSDILMQSYANFIQNLYGLGARRIGVTTLPPLGCLPAAITIFGSDSNDCVAKLNIAATSFNNKLNATSQNLQKKLAGLNLVVLDIYQPLYNLVTKPADNGFFEARKACCGSGLVETAILCNARSIGTCANASEYVFWDGFHPSEAANKILADDLLSSGISLVS
;
A
#
# COMPACT_ATOMS: atom_id res chain seq x y z
N MET A 1 -43.71 46.27 -17.45
CA MET A 1 -43.13 47.31 -16.57
C MET A 1 -41.62 47.26 -16.73
N ASN A 2 -40.97 48.43 -16.82
CA ASN A 2 -39.54 48.77 -16.67
C ASN A 2 -38.51 47.63 -16.92
N SER A 3 -37.63 47.60 -17.93
CA SER A 3 -36.99 48.66 -18.74
C SER A 3 -36.06 49.59 -17.95
N TYR A 4 -34.76 49.60 -18.28
CA TYR A 4 -33.98 50.80 -18.65
C TYR A 4 -32.60 50.44 -19.28
N GLN A 5 -32.12 51.36 -20.13
CA GLN A 5 -30.90 51.46 -20.97
C GLN A 5 -29.58 50.87 -20.42
N MET A 6 -28.56 50.46 -21.20
CA MET A 6 -28.24 50.56 -22.64
C MET A 6 -27.83 51.95 -23.19
N ALA A 7 -26.57 52.35 -22.95
CA ALA A 7 -25.79 53.46 -23.53
C ALA A 7 -24.30 53.28 -23.14
N ALA A 8 -23.25 53.79 -23.77
CA ALA A 8 -22.97 54.33 -25.12
C ALA A 8 -21.41 54.30 -25.28
N ILE A 9 -20.83 53.66 -26.30
CA ILE A 9 -20.35 54.27 -27.57
C ILE A 9 -19.17 55.28 -27.42
N LEU A 10 -18.00 54.86 -27.93
CA LEU A 10 -16.85 55.63 -28.47
C LEU A 10 -16.14 56.72 -27.63
N ARG A 11 -14.80 56.56 -27.50
CA ARG A 11 -13.67 57.55 -27.57
C ARG A 11 -12.40 56.83 -27.07
N PHE A 12 -11.18 57.00 -27.59
CA PHE A 12 -10.67 57.71 -28.76
C PHE A 12 -9.55 56.87 -29.43
N ARG A 13 -9.24 57.09 -30.71
CA ARG A 13 -8.14 56.42 -31.45
C ARG A 13 -7.21 57.48 -32.07
N LYS A 14 -5.93 57.14 -32.25
CA LYS A 14 -4.79 57.99 -32.71
C LYS A 14 -4.17 58.89 -31.64
N LEU A 15 -2.88 58.70 -31.41
CA LEU A 15 -1.87 59.62 -31.96
C LEU A 15 -0.77 58.79 -32.65
N CYS A 16 0.02 59.41 -33.51
CA CYS A 16 0.85 58.70 -34.49
C CYS A 16 2.03 59.58 -34.92
N TYR A 17 3.20 58.97 -35.15
CA TYR A 17 4.44 59.56 -35.69
C TYR A 17 5.08 60.72 -34.90
N LEU A 18 6.38 60.56 -34.62
CA LEU A 18 7.40 61.53 -35.03
C LEU A 18 8.74 60.80 -35.20
N GLU A 19 9.70 61.45 -35.87
CA GLU A 19 10.84 60.83 -36.56
C GLU A 19 12.22 61.10 -35.89
N PRO A 20 13.34 60.51 -36.35
CA PRO A 20 14.55 60.37 -35.55
C PRO A 20 15.52 61.56 -35.62
N VAL A 21 16.53 61.53 -34.74
CA VAL A 21 17.77 62.34 -34.85
C VAL A 21 18.98 61.41 -34.81
N SER A 22 20.00 61.73 -35.60
CA SER A 22 21.20 60.92 -35.84
C SER A 22 22.49 61.62 -35.40
N SER A 23 23.62 60.89 -35.48
CA SER A 23 25.00 61.34 -35.21
C SER A 23 25.37 61.50 -33.72
N SER A 24 26.65 61.46 -33.33
CA SER A 24 27.88 61.47 -34.14
C SER A 24 28.92 60.43 -33.71
N SER A 25 29.76 60.04 -34.66
CA SER A 25 30.96 59.21 -34.47
C SER A 25 32.06 59.91 -33.67
N LEU A 26 32.87 59.14 -32.93
CA LEU A 26 34.28 59.43 -32.74
C LEU A 26 35.08 58.12 -32.56
N SER A 27 36.29 58.11 -33.08
CA SER A 27 37.17 56.95 -33.25
C SER A 27 38.55 57.25 -32.70
N TYR A 28 39.32 56.23 -32.28
CA TYR A 28 40.71 56.08 -32.76
C TYR A 28 41.33 54.70 -32.49
N GLU A 29 42.53 54.53 -33.06
CA GLU A 29 43.52 53.43 -33.12
C GLU A 29 43.57 52.44 -31.92
N ARG A 30 43.85 51.13 -32.07
CA ARG A 30 44.79 50.34 -32.91
C ARG A 30 46.27 50.45 -32.47
N TYR A 31 46.84 49.34 -32.03
CA TYR A 31 48.28 49.07 -32.12
C TYR A 31 48.54 47.61 -32.53
N GLU A 32 49.77 47.30 -32.95
CA GLU A 32 50.04 46.16 -33.86
C GLU A 32 50.49 44.84 -33.19
N SER A 33 50.41 43.76 -33.98
CA SER A 33 51.01 42.44 -33.71
C SER A 33 52.52 42.46 -34.02
N PRO A 34 53.32 41.46 -33.59
CA PRO A 34 53.70 40.46 -34.60
C PRO A 34 54.03 39.02 -34.09
N LYS A 35 53.68 38.03 -34.95
CA LYS A 35 54.49 36.87 -35.38
C LYS A 35 54.81 35.71 -34.38
N ASN A 36 54.42 34.45 -34.70
CA ASN A 36 55.24 33.36 -35.31
C ASN A 36 55.94 32.47 -34.24
N ASP A 37 56.35 31.20 -34.39
CA ASP A 37 56.37 30.16 -35.47
C ASP A 37 56.72 28.78 -34.78
N GLU A 38 56.88 27.56 -35.36
CA GLU A 38 56.86 26.98 -36.72
C GLU A 38 56.79 25.42 -36.68
N LYS A 39 56.70 24.74 -37.87
CA LYS A 39 57.25 23.39 -38.22
C LYS A 39 56.63 22.10 -37.55
N LYS A 40 56.57 20.91 -38.20
CA LYS A 40 57.00 20.45 -39.55
C LYS A 40 56.28 19.17 -40.08
N THR A 41 56.01 19.16 -41.40
CA THR A 41 56.16 18.12 -42.50
C THR A 41 56.11 16.59 -42.21
N TYR A 42 55.87 15.65 -43.17
CA TYR A 42 56.20 15.51 -44.62
C TYR A 42 55.08 14.72 -45.37
N GLU A 43 54.58 15.06 -46.58
CA GLU A 43 55.09 14.98 -47.99
C GLU A 43 54.66 13.72 -48.82
N THR A 44 54.59 13.86 -50.16
CA THR A 44 54.08 12.91 -51.20
C THR A 44 54.92 13.01 -52.49
N PRO A 45 54.86 12.08 -53.49
CA PRO A 45 54.42 12.50 -54.86
C PRO A 45 53.95 11.45 -55.93
N LYS A 46 53.08 11.89 -56.89
CA LYS A 46 53.07 11.63 -58.38
C LYS A 46 52.69 10.22 -58.97
N VAL A 47 52.30 9.99 -60.27
CA VAL A 47 52.18 10.81 -61.54
C VAL A 47 51.19 10.22 -62.62
N ASP A 48 50.66 11.09 -63.53
CA ASP A 48 50.08 11.01 -64.94
C ASP A 48 49.37 9.76 -65.56
N GLY A 49 48.53 9.83 -66.64
CA GLY A 49 47.90 10.95 -67.38
C GLY A 49 47.31 10.63 -68.82
N LYS A 50 46.58 11.60 -69.42
CA LYS A 50 46.25 11.88 -70.88
C LYS A 50 45.06 11.25 -71.70
N ASN A 51 44.23 12.18 -72.24
CA ASN A 51 43.83 12.41 -73.67
C ASN A 51 42.44 12.06 -74.31
N GLU A 52 42.17 12.86 -75.38
CA GLU A 52 40.97 13.22 -76.19
C GLU A 52 40.95 12.56 -77.61
N CYS A 53 39.99 12.65 -78.57
CA CYS A 53 38.60 13.21 -78.76
C CYS A 53 38.02 12.70 -80.13
N ALA A 54 36.86 13.24 -80.59
CA ALA A 54 36.19 13.17 -81.93
C ALA A 54 35.14 12.05 -82.21
N GLU A 55 34.22 12.16 -83.19
CA GLU A 55 33.19 13.22 -83.40
C GLU A 55 31.93 12.69 -84.15
N LYS A 56 31.01 13.58 -84.59
CA LYS A 56 29.66 13.39 -85.22
C LYS A 56 29.65 12.40 -86.44
N VAL A 57 28.54 11.81 -86.93
CA VAL A 57 27.22 12.37 -87.34
C VAL A 57 26.13 11.27 -87.48
N LEU A 58 24.89 11.53 -87.04
CA LEU A 58 23.64 11.30 -87.82
C LEU A 58 22.42 11.97 -87.12
N GLU A 59 21.46 12.43 -87.92
CA GLU A 59 20.26 13.16 -87.48
C GLU A 59 18.96 12.33 -87.48
N LYS A 60 17.86 12.97 -87.06
CA LYS A 60 16.47 12.52 -87.20
C LYS A 60 16.15 11.11 -86.65
N HIS A 61 16.06 11.06 -85.32
CA HIS A 61 14.76 10.73 -84.73
C HIS A 61 14.46 11.57 -83.48
N ILE A 62 13.33 12.29 -83.55
CA ILE A 62 12.48 12.80 -82.45
C ILE A 62 13.22 13.34 -81.20
N LYS A 63 13.29 14.68 -81.09
CA LYS A 63 13.63 15.49 -79.89
C LYS A 63 14.49 14.72 -78.87
N LYS A 64 15.80 14.56 -79.18
CA LYS A 64 16.73 13.60 -78.58
C LYS A 64 16.44 13.30 -77.10
N LYS A 65 15.97 12.08 -76.86
CA LYS A 65 15.62 11.51 -75.55
C LYS A 65 16.67 11.88 -74.50
N LYS A 66 16.32 12.74 -73.53
CA LYS A 66 16.86 12.62 -72.17
C LYS A 66 16.43 11.25 -71.67
N LYS A 67 17.27 10.23 -71.89
CA LYS A 67 17.01 8.86 -71.43
C LYS A 67 16.88 8.92 -69.91
N ARG A 68 15.64 8.77 -69.42
CA ARG A 68 15.40 8.44 -68.03
C ARG A 68 16.03 7.06 -67.79
N GLN A 69 17.28 7.06 -67.35
CA GLN A 69 17.82 5.93 -66.58
C GLN A 69 16.88 5.71 -65.38
N PRO A 70 16.73 4.47 -64.90
CA PRO A 70 15.60 4.09 -64.07
C PRO A 70 15.52 4.92 -62.78
N LYS A 71 14.30 5.12 -62.29
CA LYS A 71 14.12 5.48 -60.88
C LYS A 71 14.64 4.32 -60.05
N GLU A 72 15.86 4.43 -59.55
CA GLU A 72 16.25 3.72 -58.34
C GLU A 72 15.22 4.04 -57.26
N TRP A 73 14.51 3.03 -56.77
CA TRP A 73 13.69 3.17 -55.58
C TRP A 73 14.64 3.45 -54.43
N ARG A 74 14.69 4.70 -53.96
CA ARG A 74 15.54 5.04 -52.84
C ARG A 74 15.04 4.31 -51.60
N CYS A 75 15.93 4.05 -50.65
CA CYS A 75 15.56 3.41 -49.38
C CYS A 75 14.36 4.12 -48.71
N MET A 76 14.24 5.45 -48.84
CA MET A 76 13.06 6.20 -48.41
C MET A 76 11.74 5.82 -49.10
N ASP A 77 11.71 5.54 -50.40
CA ASP A 77 10.46 5.15 -51.10
C ASP A 77 9.99 3.78 -50.57
N SER A 78 10.91 2.82 -50.42
CA SER A 78 10.65 1.51 -49.82
C SER A 78 10.25 1.61 -48.34
N CYS A 79 10.93 2.48 -47.58
CA CYS A 79 10.64 2.72 -46.16
C CYS A 79 9.30 3.44 -45.95
N CYS A 80 8.93 4.40 -46.80
CA CYS A 80 7.60 4.99 -46.80
C CYS A 80 6.52 3.98 -47.22
N TRP A 81 6.83 3.03 -48.09
CA TRP A 81 5.92 1.94 -48.46
C TRP A 81 5.74 0.94 -47.32
N THR A 82 6.81 0.54 -46.61
CA THR A 82 6.70 -0.33 -45.43
C THR A 82 6.12 0.39 -44.21
N ILE A 83 6.38 1.68 -43.99
CA ILE A 83 5.68 2.49 -42.98
C ILE A 83 4.20 2.61 -43.37
N GLY A 84 3.86 2.85 -44.64
CA GLY A 84 2.48 2.84 -45.12
C GLY A 84 1.79 1.50 -44.91
N TYR A 85 2.49 0.38 -45.16
CA TYR A 85 2.01 -0.98 -44.94
C TYR A 85 1.86 -1.31 -43.44
N LEU A 86 2.81 -0.89 -42.59
CA LEU A 86 2.71 -1.04 -41.13
C LEU A 86 1.61 -0.16 -40.54
N CYS A 87 1.42 1.07 -41.03
CA CYS A 87 0.33 1.96 -40.61
C CYS A 87 -1.03 1.46 -41.08
N THR A 88 -1.14 0.91 -42.30
CA THR A 88 -2.40 0.31 -42.77
C THR A 88 -2.71 -1.02 -42.08
N ILE A 89 -1.71 -1.85 -41.77
CA ILE A 89 -1.87 -3.01 -40.89
C ILE A 89 -2.25 -2.57 -39.47
N TRP A 90 -1.62 -1.53 -38.91
CA TRP A 90 -1.96 -1.01 -37.58
C TRP A 90 -3.39 -0.48 -37.53
N TRP A 91 -3.80 0.33 -38.50
CA TRP A 91 -5.18 0.80 -38.61
C TRP A 91 -6.17 -0.32 -38.92
N LEU A 92 -5.79 -1.34 -39.68
CA LEU A 92 -6.61 -2.53 -39.89
C LEU A 92 -6.74 -3.35 -38.60
N LEU A 93 -5.67 -3.50 -37.80
CA LEU A 93 -5.70 -4.18 -36.50
C LEU A 93 -6.48 -3.38 -35.44
N VAL A 94 -6.38 -2.05 -35.43
CA VAL A 94 -7.19 -1.17 -34.57
C VAL A 94 -8.67 -1.17 -35.01
N PHE A 95 -8.94 -1.14 -36.31
CA PHE A 95 -10.29 -1.30 -36.85
C PHE A 95 -10.85 -2.69 -36.52
N MET A 96 -10.08 -3.76 -36.71
CA MET A 96 -10.45 -5.10 -36.27
C MET A 96 -10.67 -5.16 -34.76
N TYR A 97 -9.84 -4.52 -33.94
CA TYR A 97 -10.02 -4.47 -32.48
C TYR A 97 -11.32 -3.75 -32.07
N HIS A 98 -11.72 -2.68 -32.76
CA HIS A 98 -12.98 -1.96 -32.51
C HIS A 98 -14.21 -2.59 -33.19
N CYS A 99 -14.02 -3.42 -34.22
CA CYS A 99 -15.09 -4.20 -34.87
C CYS A 99 -15.20 -5.64 -34.34
N LEU A 100 -14.24 -6.11 -33.54
CA LEU A 100 -14.32 -7.35 -32.77
C LEU A 100 -15.35 -7.15 -31.66
N PRO A 101 -16.42 -7.97 -31.59
CA PRO A 101 -17.34 -7.93 -30.47
C PRO A 101 -16.61 -8.18 -29.15
N ALA A 102 -17.21 -7.76 -28.03
CA ALA A 102 -16.68 -7.96 -26.66
C ALA A 102 -16.57 -9.45 -26.21
N ASN A 103 -16.66 -10.40 -27.14
CA ASN A 103 -16.61 -11.85 -26.96
C ASN A 103 -15.34 -12.48 -27.58
N LEU A 104 -14.21 -11.77 -27.54
CA LEU A 104 -12.90 -12.36 -27.85
C LEU A 104 -12.57 -13.52 -26.88
N PRO A 105 -12.24 -14.73 -27.37
CA PRO A 105 -11.84 -15.82 -26.48
C PRO A 105 -10.48 -15.52 -25.81
N GLY A 106 -10.46 -15.50 -24.48
CA GLY A 106 -9.23 -15.42 -23.68
C GLY A 106 -9.04 -14.15 -22.83
N LEU A 107 -9.88 -13.12 -22.99
CA LEU A 107 -9.75 -11.85 -22.24
C LEU A 107 -11.01 -11.52 -21.42
N ARG A 108 -11.62 -12.54 -20.82
CA ARG A 108 -12.69 -12.38 -19.83
C ARG A 108 -12.07 -12.05 -18.47
N VAL A 109 -12.50 -10.94 -17.87
CA VAL A 109 -12.44 -10.80 -16.41
C VAL A 109 -13.27 -11.95 -15.82
N PRO A 110 -12.74 -12.73 -14.85
CA PRO A 110 -13.52 -13.80 -14.24
C PRO A 110 -14.76 -13.20 -13.56
N GLU A 111 -15.91 -13.82 -13.81
CA GLU A 111 -17.16 -13.36 -13.22
C GLU A 111 -17.17 -13.59 -11.71
N PRO A 112 -17.49 -12.57 -10.88
CA PRO A 112 -17.53 -12.75 -9.43
C PRO A 112 -18.59 -13.81 -9.06
N PRO A 113 -18.30 -14.74 -8.12
CA PRO A 113 -19.16 -15.91 -7.88
C PRO A 113 -20.64 -15.59 -7.63
N GLY A 114 -20.93 -14.54 -6.86
CA GLY A 114 -22.30 -14.09 -6.59
C GLY A 114 -23.07 -13.57 -7.81
N ALA A 115 -22.39 -13.20 -8.90
CA ALA A 115 -23.04 -12.91 -10.19
C ALA A 115 -23.31 -14.19 -10.99
N ARG A 116 -22.33 -15.11 -11.02
CA ARG A 116 -22.45 -16.40 -11.70
C ARG A 116 -23.60 -17.23 -11.12
N LEU A 117 -23.63 -17.37 -9.79
CA LEU A 117 -24.67 -18.09 -9.05
C LEU A 117 -26.05 -17.44 -9.15
N LYS A 118 -26.12 -16.11 -9.26
CA LYS A 118 -27.37 -15.41 -9.56
C LYS A 118 -27.90 -15.76 -10.96
N ARG A 119 -27.03 -15.95 -11.95
CA ARG A 119 -27.42 -16.45 -13.29
C ARG A 119 -27.82 -17.92 -13.26
N GLU A 120 -27.16 -18.73 -12.44
CA GLU A 120 -27.54 -20.13 -12.16
C GLU A 120 -28.84 -20.24 -11.33
N GLY A 121 -29.42 -19.11 -10.93
CA GLY A 121 -30.75 -19.04 -10.31
C GLY A 121 -30.76 -19.28 -8.81
N LEU A 122 -29.62 -19.15 -8.12
CA LEU A 122 -29.55 -19.27 -6.67
C LEU A 122 -30.03 -17.97 -5.99
N THR A 123 -30.82 -18.14 -4.93
CA THR A 123 -31.34 -17.05 -4.08
C THR A 123 -31.20 -17.39 -2.60
N ALA A 124 -30.97 -16.38 -1.76
CA ALA A 124 -30.86 -16.51 -0.30
C ALA A 124 -32.00 -17.33 0.33
N LEU A 125 -31.68 -18.47 0.95
CA LEU A 125 -32.63 -19.38 1.62
C LEU A 125 -32.52 -19.35 3.15
N HIS A 126 -31.29 -19.37 3.66
CA HIS A 126 -31.01 -19.41 5.10
C HIS A 126 -30.46 -18.07 5.60
N PRO A 127 -30.97 -17.49 6.70
CA PRO A 127 -30.37 -16.29 7.29
C PRO A 127 -28.94 -16.53 7.78
N VAL A 128 -28.07 -15.52 7.65
CA VAL A 128 -26.61 -15.60 7.86
C VAL A 128 -26.15 -14.78 9.06
N VAL A 129 -25.33 -15.39 9.92
CA VAL A 129 -24.57 -14.67 10.96
C VAL A 129 -23.07 -14.83 10.73
N LEU A 130 -22.38 -13.71 10.48
CA LEU A 130 -20.93 -13.64 10.36
C LEU A 130 -20.31 -13.38 11.74
N VAL A 131 -19.23 -14.08 12.12
CA VAL A 131 -18.56 -13.89 13.42
C VAL A 131 -17.07 -13.56 13.21
N PRO A 132 -16.59 -12.36 13.57
CA PRO A 132 -15.23 -11.92 13.27
C PRO A 132 -14.17 -12.62 14.14
N GLY A 133 -12.99 -12.80 13.57
CA GLY A 133 -11.78 -13.22 14.28
C GLY A 133 -11.17 -12.11 15.14
N ILE A 134 -10.17 -12.47 15.94
CA ILE A 134 -9.37 -11.51 16.72
C ILE A 134 -8.86 -10.39 15.81
N VAL A 135 -8.82 -9.15 16.31
CA VAL A 135 -8.37 -7.96 15.56
C VAL A 135 -9.24 -7.59 14.33
N THR A 136 -10.04 -8.48 13.74
CA THR A 136 -10.78 -8.18 12.50
C THR A 136 -12.03 -7.30 12.69
N GLY A 137 -12.54 -7.18 13.93
CA GLY A 137 -13.67 -6.30 14.26
C GLY A 137 -13.22 -4.91 14.75
N GLY A 138 -13.86 -3.85 14.27
CA GLY A 138 -13.61 -2.48 14.71
C GLY A 138 -14.04 -2.22 16.15
N LEU A 139 -13.30 -1.37 16.86
CA LEU A 139 -13.57 -0.93 18.22
C LEU A 139 -13.69 0.60 18.27
N GLU A 140 -14.62 1.11 19.07
CA GLU A 140 -14.99 2.53 19.20
C GLU A 140 -14.89 3.01 20.66
N LEU A 141 -14.46 4.26 20.84
CA LEU A 141 -14.33 4.89 22.16
C LEU A 141 -15.68 5.42 22.65
N TRP A 142 -16.01 5.16 23.92
CA TRP A 142 -17.18 5.70 24.62
C TRP A 142 -16.83 6.57 25.83
N GLU A 143 -15.65 6.38 26.42
CA GLU A 143 -15.11 7.20 27.52
C GLU A 143 -13.59 7.03 27.54
N GLY A 144 -12.83 8.08 27.87
CA GLY A 144 -11.37 8.02 27.89
C GLY A 144 -10.74 9.15 28.70
N ARG A 145 -9.42 9.06 28.88
CA ARG A 145 -8.58 10.09 29.50
C ARG A 145 -8.64 11.41 28.72
N PRO A 146 -8.20 12.53 29.30
CA PRO A 146 -8.01 13.79 28.56
C PRO A 146 -7.16 13.66 27.28
N CYS A 147 -6.20 12.72 27.23
CA CYS A 147 -5.43 12.47 25.99
C CYS A 147 -6.29 11.92 24.83
N ALA A 148 -7.51 11.44 25.09
CA ALA A 148 -8.47 10.97 24.09
C ALA A 148 -9.62 11.98 23.84
N GLU A 149 -9.46 13.24 24.27
CA GLU A 149 -10.41 14.32 23.96
C GLU A 149 -10.58 14.48 22.44
N GLY A 150 -11.84 14.65 22.01
CA GLY A 150 -12.23 14.66 20.59
C GLY A 150 -12.36 13.28 19.93
N LEU A 151 -12.20 12.17 20.67
CA LEU A 151 -12.30 10.80 20.11
C LEU A 151 -13.59 10.03 20.46
N PHE A 152 -14.55 10.64 21.18
CA PHE A 152 -15.84 10.01 21.49
C PHE A 152 -16.55 9.52 20.22
N ARG A 153 -17.02 8.26 20.24
CA ARG A 153 -17.64 7.52 19.12
C ARG A 153 -16.75 7.35 17.87
N LYS A 154 -15.50 7.82 17.86
CA LYS A 154 -14.52 7.49 16.80
C LYS A 154 -13.99 6.06 17.00
N ARG A 155 -13.56 5.42 15.91
CA ARG A 155 -12.95 4.09 15.94
C ARG A 155 -11.50 4.19 16.44
N LEU A 156 -11.17 3.48 17.52
CA LEU A 156 -9.79 3.23 17.96
C LEU A 156 -9.19 1.99 17.28
N TRP A 157 -10.01 1.15 16.67
CA TRP A 157 -9.56 -0.01 15.91
C TRP A 157 -10.45 -0.20 14.69
N GLY A 158 -9.87 -0.60 13.55
CA GLY A 158 -10.59 -0.80 12.30
C GLY A 158 -11.19 0.48 11.69
N GLY A 159 -10.37 1.51 11.46
CA GLY A 159 -10.81 2.81 10.90
C GLY A 159 -9.65 3.62 10.30
N SER A 160 -9.76 4.96 10.31
CA SER A 160 -8.64 5.84 9.95
C SER A 160 -7.56 5.81 11.03
N PHE A 161 -6.34 5.41 10.69
CA PHE A 161 -5.22 5.36 11.62
C PHE A 161 -4.64 6.75 11.98
N THR A 162 -5.15 7.85 11.40
CA THR A 162 -4.70 9.23 11.67
C THR A 162 -4.69 9.57 13.16
N GLU A 163 -5.73 9.22 13.90
CA GLU A 163 -5.84 9.54 15.34
C GLU A 163 -4.90 8.70 16.21
N ILE A 164 -4.47 7.55 15.67
CA ILE A 164 -3.61 6.57 16.32
C ILE A 164 -2.15 7.03 16.19
N PHE A 165 -1.76 7.51 15.01
CA PHE A 165 -0.45 8.16 14.80
C PHE A 165 -0.31 9.48 15.57
N LYS A 166 -1.39 10.27 15.70
CA LYS A 166 -1.40 11.51 16.50
C LYS A 166 -1.07 11.26 17.98
N ARG A 167 -1.49 10.12 18.57
CA ARG A 167 -1.46 9.88 20.03
C ARG A 167 -1.15 8.42 20.44
N PRO A 168 -0.01 7.82 20.02
CA PRO A 168 0.23 6.37 20.13
C PRO A 168 0.23 5.82 21.57
N LEU A 169 0.84 6.51 22.54
CA LEU A 169 0.82 6.08 23.95
C LEU A 169 -0.58 6.14 24.56
N CYS A 170 -1.38 7.16 24.20
CA CYS A 170 -2.77 7.26 24.62
C CYS A 170 -3.60 6.11 24.03
N TRP A 171 -3.40 5.78 22.75
CA TRP A 171 -4.06 4.66 22.10
C TRP A 171 -3.72 3.31 22.75
N LEU A 172 -2.44 3.08 23.09
CA LEU A 172 -2.01 1.89 23.85
C LEU A 172 -2.66 1.83 25.24
N GLU A 173 -2.84 2.96 25.95
CA GLU A 173 -3.60 2.99 27.20
C GLU A 173 -5.08 2.61 26.99
N HIS A 174 -5.75 3.15 25.97
CA HIS A 174 -7.18 2.91 25.76
C HIS A 174 -7.50 1.52 25.19
N LEU A 175 -6.53 0.86 24.55
CA LEU A 175 -6.65 -0.54 24.17
C LEU A 175 -6.24 -1.51 25.28
N SER A 176 -5.47 -1.07 26.28
CA SER A 176 -5.16 -1.88 27.47
C SER A 176 -6.45 -2.29 28.21
N LEU A 177 -6.46 -3.47 28.79
CA LEU A 177 -7.45 -3.89 29.78
C LEU A 177 -6.86 -3.80 31.20
N HIS A 178 -7.72 -3.78 32.20
CA HIS A 178 -7.34 -3.65 33.60
C HIS A 178 -6.69 -4.94 34.13
N ASN A 179 -5.44 -4.83 34.62
CA ASN A 179 -4.54 -5.97 34.83
C ASN A 179 -4.99 -6.99 35.90
N GLU A 180 -5.98 -6.65 36.73
CA GLU A 180 -6.54 -7.57 37.73
C GLU A 180 -7.94 -8.10 37.36
N THR A 181 -8.64 -7.51 36.37
CA THR A 181 -10.06 -7.83 36.11
C THR A 181 -10.41 -8.18 34.65
N GLY A 182 -9.54 -7.89 33.68
CA GLY A 182 -9.81 -8.26 32.27
C GLY A 182 -10.94 -7.46 31.61
N LEU A 183 -11.28 -6.30 32.18
CA LEU A 183 -12.29 -5.34 31.72
C LEU A 183 -11.65 -3.99 31.37
N ASP A 184 -12.41 -3.02 30.88
CA ASP A 184 -11.86 -1.68 30.60
C ASP A 184 -11.33 -1.00 31.89
N PRO A 185 -10.21 -0.25 31.84
CA PRO A 185 -9.70 0.49 33.00
C PRO A 185 -10.65 1.60 33.50
N PRO A 186 -10.65 1.96 34.80
CA PRO A 186 -11.47 3.07 35.31
C PRO A 186 -11.18 4.40 34.59
N GLY A 187 -12.22 5.04 34.06
CA GLY A 187 -12.13 6.24 33.22
C GLY A 187 -11.89 5.96 31.73
N ILE A 188 -11.99 4.69 31.30
CA ILE A 188 -11.91 4.26 29.90
C ILE A 188 -13.09 3.31 29.62
N ARG A 189 -13.76 3.47 28.47
CA ARG A 189 -14.73 2.52 27.92
C ARG A 189 -14.56 2.40 26.42
N VAL A 190 -14.28 1.19 25.94
CA VAL A 190 -14.18 0.86 24.51
C VAL A 190 -15.15 -0.26 24.18
N ARG A 191 -15.82 -0.19 23.02
CA ARG A 191 -16.89 -1.13 22.64
C ARG A 191 -16.76 -1.58 21.18
N PRO A 192 -17.32 -2.74 20.80
CA PRO A 192 -17.33 -3.16 19.40
C PRO A 192 -18.22 -2.25 18.56
N VAL A 193 -17.76 -1.93 17.35
CA VAL A 193 -18.59 -1.25 16.34
C VAL A 193 -19.77 -2.17 15.96
N PRO A 194 -21.02 -1.68 15.90
CA PRO A 194 -22.18 -2.51 15.57
C PRO A 194 -22.40 -2.67 14.06
N GLY A 195 -22.93 -3.83 13.66
CA GLY A 195 -23.40 -4.09 12.29
C GLY A 195 -22.31 -4.50 11.28
N LEU A 196 -22.69 -4.63 10.00
CA LEU A 196 -21.78 -5.10 8.93
C LEU A 196 -20.52 -4.23 8.80
N VAL A 197 -20.68 -2.90 9.01
CA VAL A 197 -19.61 -1.90 8.98
C VAL A 197 -18.49 -2.13 10.00
N ALA A 198 -18.66 -3.08 10.93
CA ALA A 198 -17.66 -3.44 11.93
C ALA A 198 -16.44 -4.15 11.33
N ALA A 199 -16.57 -4.86 10.21
CA ALA A 199 -15.50 -5.72 9.67
C ALA A 199 -15.48 -5.88 8.13
N ASP A 200 -16.35 -5.20 7.40
CA ASP A 200 -16.33 -5.17 5.93
C ASP A 200 -15.04 -4.51 5.40
N TYR A 201 -14.88 -3.20 5.67
CA TYR A 201 -13.72 -2.37 5.39
C TYR A 201 -13.05 -2.01 6.72
N PHE A 202 -12.04 -2.81 7.08
CA PHE A 202 -11.28 -2.62 8.31
C PHE A 202 -10.40 -1.36 8.25
N ALA A 203 -9.88 -0.98 7.08
CA ALA A 203 -9.24 0.30 6.85
C ALA A 203 -9.30 0.70 5.36
N PRO A 204 -9.02 1.96 4.98
CA PRO A 204 -8.84 2.35 3.59
C PRO A 204 -7.83 1.42 2.88
N GLY A 205 -8.27 0.73 1.83
CA GLY A 205 -7.46 -0.25 1.09
C GLY A 205 -7.32 -1.64 1.74
N TYR A 206 -7.75 -1.85 3.00
CA TYR A 206 -7.69 -3.14 3.69
C TYR A 206 -9.10 -3.61 4.11
N PHE A 207 -9.71 -4.44 3.25
CA PHE A 207 -10.97 -5.12 3.51
C PHE A 207 -10.72 -6.53 4.06
N VAL A 208 -11.61 -7.00 4.94
CA VAL A 208 -11.56 -8.38 5.48
C VAL A 208 -12.79 -9.14 4.99
N TRP A 209 -14.00 -8.72 5.38
CA TRP A 209 -15.23 -9.42 5.02
C TRP A 209 -15.91 -8.89 3.75
N ALA A 210 -15.51 -7.73 3.20
CA ALA A 210 -16.23 -7.07 2.12
C ALA A 210 -16.46 -7.95 0.87
N VAL A 211 -15.49 -8.77 0.45
CA VAL A 211 -15.63 -9.61 -0.77
C VAL A 211 -16.72 -10.67 -0.60
N LEU A 212 -16.77 -11.33 0.56
CA LEU A 212 -17.80 -12.31 0.88
C LEU A 212 -19.17 -11.62 1.02
N ILE A 213 -19.24 -10.49 1.72
CA ILE A 213 -20.46 -9.68 1.91
C ILE A 213 -21.02 -9.17 0.57
N GLU A 214 -20.17 -8.70 -0.35
CA GLU A 214 -20.59 -8.19 -1.66
C GLU A 214 -21.16 -9.31 -2.54
N ASN A 215 -20.52 -10.48 -2.57
CA ASN A 215 -21.05 -11.63 -3.31
C ASN A 215 -22.36 -12.14 -2.68
N LEU A 216 -22.50 -12.10 -1.34
CA LEU A 216 -23.74 -12.46 -0.64
C LEU A 216 -24.88 -11.51 -1.05
N ALA A 217 -24.59 -10.20 -1.11
CA ALA A 217 -25.57 -9.19 -1.51
C ALA A 217 -26.08 -9.40 -2.95
N ARG A 218 -25.23 -9.90 -3.87
CA ARG A 218 -25.64 -10.17 -5.26
C ARG A 218 -26.79 -11.20 -5.35
N ILE A 219 -26.87 -12.18 -4.45
CA ILE A 219 -27.94 -13.21 -4.41
C ILE A 219 -29.10 -12.90 -3.43
N GLY A 220 -29.16 -11.69 -2.87
CA GLY A 220 -30.29 -11.22 -2.05
C GLY A 220 -30.07 -11.23 -0.53
N TYR A 221 -28.83 -11.19 -0.06
CA TYR A 221 -28.53 -10.93 1.36
C TYR A 221 -28.42 -9.42 1.66
N GLU A 222 -29.07 -9.00 2.74
CA GLU A 222 -29.09 -7.63 3.24
C GLU A 222 -29.33 -7.63 4.77
N GLY A 223 -29.43 -6.46 5.41
CA GLY A 223 -29.51 -6.35 6.89
C GLY A 223 -30.71 -7.06 7.57
N LYS A 224 -31.70 -7.56 6.81
CA LYS A 224 -32.84 -8.35 7.32
C LYS A 224 -32.53 -9.85 7.48
N ASN A 225 -31.64 -10.39 6.66
CA ASN A 225 -31.29 -11.82 6.58
C ASN A 225 -29.77 -12.07 6.70
N MET A 226 -28.95 -11.03 6.87
CA MET A 226 -27.50 -11.12 7.15
C MET A 226 -27.13 -10.21 8.32
N TYR A 227 -26.26 -10.69 9.23
CA TYR A 227 -25.83 -9.97 10.43
C TYR A 227 -24.35 -10.22 10.75
N MET A 228 -23.67 -9.21 11.29
CA MET A 228 -22.30 -9.30 11.80
C MET A 228 -22.34 -9.29 13.34
N ALA A 229 -21.95 -10.40 13.96
CA ALA A 229 -21.90 -10.58 15.40
C ALA A 229 -20.59 -10.02 15.98
N ALA A 230 -20.39 -8.70 15.85
CA ALA A 230 -19.22 -8.02 16.40
C ALA A 230 -19.21 -8.02 17.94
N TYR A 231 -18.08 -8.41 18.53
CA TYR A 231 -17.81 -8.45 19.96
C TYR A 231 -16.46 -7.78 20.25
N ASP A 232 -16.22 -7.37 21.50
CA ASP A 232 -14.89 -6.87 21.90
C ASP A 232 -13.93 -8.07 21.98
N TRP A 233 -13.12 -8.22 20.94
CA TRP A 233 -12.19 -9.33 20.80
C TRP A 233 -10.98 -9.25 21.74
N ARG A 234 -10.87 -8.24 22.62
CA ARG A 234 -9.78 -8.14 23.62
C ARG A 234 -10.10 -8.93 24.90
N ILE A 235 -11.34 -8.85 25.38
CA ILE A 235 -11.79 -9.39 26.68
C ILE A 235 -12.08 -10.90 26.61
N SER A 236 -12.16 -11.56 27.76
CA SER A 236 -12.55 -12.97 27.82
C SER A 236 -14.00 -13.19 27.36
N PHE A 237 -14.32 -14.39 26.85
CA PHE A 237 -15.60 -14.63 26.18
C PHE A 237 -16.80 -14.46 27.13
N GLN A 238 -16.72 -14.97 28.37
CA GLN A 238 -17.76 -14.74 29.38
C GLN A 238 -17.84 -13.26 29.82
N ASN A 239 -16.73 -12.51 29.80
CA ASN A 239 -16.75 -11.08 30.08
C ASN A 239 -17.44 -10.27 28.97
N THR A 240 -17.52 -10.76 27.72
CA THR A 240 -18.37 -10.13 26.68
C THR A 240 -19.85 -10.15 27.06
N GLU A 241 -20.31 -11.19 27.77
CA GLU A 241 -21.67 -11.27 28.28
C GLU A 241 -21.85 -10.37 29.51
N ILE A 242 -20.94 -10.47 30.50
CA ILE A 242 -21.02 -9.69 31.74
C ILE A 242 -20.97 -8.17 31.46
N ARG A 243 -20.17 -7.72 30.49
CA ARG A 243 -19.98 -6.29 30.19
C ARG A 243 -20.99 -5.72 29.18
N ASP A 244 -21.28 -6.46 28.11
CA ASP A 244 -22.00 -5.94 26.92
C ASP A 244 -23.27 -6.72 26.55
N GLN A 245 -23.57 -7.80 27.30
CA GLN A 245 -24.63 -8.77 27.02
C GLN A 245 -24.51 -9.37 25.60
N ALA A 246 -23.28 -9.58 25.13
CA ALA A 246 -22.98 -9.93 23.75
C ALA A 246 -23.55 -11.30 23.32
N LEU A 247 -23.52 -12.30 24.20
CA LEU A 247 -24.05 -13.64 23.93
C LEU A 247 -25.59 -13.63 23.98
N SER A 248 -26.19 -12.92 24.94
CA SER A 248 -27.65 -12.70 25.00
C SER A 248 -28.17 -11.95 23.78
N ARG A 249 -27.43 -10.96 23.28
CA ARG A 249 -27.79 -10.22 22.06
C ARG A 249 -27.60 -11.07 20.81
N LEU A 250 -26.59 -11.93 20.75
CA LEU A 250 -26.40 -12.91 19.68
C LEU A 250 -27.54 -13.93 19.64
N LYS A 251 -27.90 -14.54 20.78
CA LYS A 251 -29.07 -15.42 20.93
C LYS A 251 -30.34 -14.75 20.41
N SER A 252 -30.66 -13.56 20.95
CA SER A 252 -31.85 -12.80 20.58
C SER A 252 -31.91 -12.48 19.08
N LYS A 253 -30.76 -12.18 18.46
CA LYS A 253 -30.67 -11.89 17.03
C LYS A 253 -30.83 -13.14 16.16
N ILE A 254 -30.30 -14.29 16.58
CA ILE A 254 -30.51 -15.59 15.91
C ILE A 254 -32.00 -16.02 16.01
N GLU A 255 -32.60 -15.90 17.18
CA GLU A 255 -34.03 -16.20 17.39
C GLU A 255 -34.94 -15.29 16.54
N LEU A 256 -34.64 -13.98 16.50
CA LEU A 256 -35.34 -13.04 15.65
C LEU A 256 -35.18 -13.38 14.16
N MET A 257 -33.95 -13.64 13.69
CA MET A 257 -33.67 -13.95 12.29
C MET A 257 -34.31 -15.27 11.86
N TYR A 258 -34.37 -16.27 12.73
CA TYR A 258 -35.12 -17.51 12.50
C TYR A 258 -36.61 -17.22 12.23
N VAL A 259 -37.27 -16.45 13.10
CA VAL A 259 -38.71 -16.14 12.96
C VAL A 259 -38.97 -15.25 11.73
N THR A 260 -38.22 -14.17 11.54
CA THR A 260 -38.47 -13.21 10.44
C THR A 260 -38.14 -13.75 9.05
N ASN A 261 -37.34 -14.83 8.96
CA ASN A 261 -37.05 -15.53 7.71
C ASN A 261 -37.86 -16.84 7.57
N GLY A 262 -39.06 -16.91 8.16
CA GLY A 262 -40.01 -18.01 7.94
C GLY A 262 -39.59 -19.32 8.61
N ASN A 263 -39.05 -19.25 9.83
CA ASN A 263 -38.55 -20.38 10.62
C ASN A 263 -37.41 -21.15 9.94
N LYS A 264 -36.64 -20.50 9.07
CA LYS A 264 -35.39 -21.05 8.50
C LYS A 264 -34.27 -20.98 9.54
N LYS A 265 -33.69 -22.13 9.87
CA LYS A 265 -32.50 -22.25 10.73
C LYS A 265 -31.36 -21.35 10.17
N VAL A 266 -30.61 -20.68 11.04
CA VAL A 266 -29.50 -19.77 10.69
C VAL A 266 -28.25 -20.55 10.27
N VAL A 267 -27.55 -20.09 9.25
CA VAL A 267 -26.17 -20.53 8.94
C VAL A 267 -25.20 -19.52 9.54
N VAL A 268 -24.15 -20.01 10.19
CA VAL A 268 -23.17 -19.18 10.89
C VAL A 268 -21.81 -19.33 10.21
N VAL A 269 -21.16 -18.22 9.88
CA VAL A 269 -19.85 -18.17 9.24
C VAL A 269 -18.85 -17.49 10.18
N PRO A 270 -18.23 -18.25 11.10
CA PRO A 270 -17.18 -17.72 11.98
C PRO A 270 -15.78 -17.81 11.36
N HIS A 271 -14.93 -16.81 11.61
CA HIS A 271 -13.52 -16.79 11.17
C HIS A 271 -12.55 -16.83 12.36
N SER A 272 -11.45 -17.57 12.25
CA SER A 272 -10.31 -17.53 13.17
C SER A 272 -10.73 -17.67 14.65
N MET A 273 -10.34 -16.77 15.56
CA MET A 273 -10.79 -16.79 16.97
C MET A 273 -12.32 -16.73 17.14
N GLY A 274 -13.06 -16.15 16.17
CA GLY A 274 -14.52 -16.10 16.16
C GLY A 274 -15.18 -17.48 16.12
N VAL A 275 -14.44 -18.48 15.63
CA VAL A 275 -14.84 -19.90 15.70
C VAL A 275 -14.86 -20.39 17.15
N ILE A 276 -13.84 -20.05 17.93
CA ILE A 276 -13.74 -20.43 19.35
C ILE A 276 -14.78 -19.66 20.19
N TYR A 277 -15.02 -18.39 19.84
CA TYR A 277 -16.10 -17.58 20.43
C TYR A 277 -17.48 -18.20 20.14
N PHE A 278 -17.72 -18.67 18.92
CA PHE A 278 -18.99 -19.30 18.58
C PHE A 278 -19.15 -20.70 19.22
N LEU A 279 -18.07 -21.48 19.37
CA LEU A 279 -18.08 -22.72 20.16
C LEU A 279 -18.48 -22.46 21.63
N HIS A 280 -17.92 -21.40 22.24
CA HIS A 280 -18.33 -20.96 23.57
C HIS A 280 -19.83 -20.57 23.61
N PHE A 281 -20.30 -19.84 22.59
CA PHE A 281 -21.72 -19.48 22.47
C PHE A 281 -22.65 -20.71 22.39
N LEU A 282 -22.30 -21.74 21.63
CA LEU A 282 -23.10 -22.98 21.55
C LEU A 282 -23.32 -23.61 22.93
N LYS A 283 -22.29 -23.70 23.77
CA LYS A 283 -22.43 -24.29 25.11
C LYS A 283 -23.04 -23.32 26.12
N TRP A 284 -22.78 -22.02 25.98
CA TRP A 284 -23.43 -20.97 26.77
C TRP A 284 -24.94 -20.95 26.53
N VAL A 285 -25.42 -21.05 25.28
CA VAL A 285 -26.87 -20.91 24.98
C VAL A 285 -27.69 -22.12 25.42
N GLU A 286 -27.13 -23.34 25.37
CA GLU A 286 -27.78 -24.52 25.96
C GLU A 286 -27.89 -24.43 27.49
N SER A 287 -26.88 -23.86 28.14
CA SER A 287 -26.72 -23.90 29.60
C SER A 287 -27.72 -22.99 30.33
N PRO A 288 -28.17 -23.38 31.55
CA PRO A 288 -29.19 -22.64 32.28
C PRO A 288 -28.66 -21.30 32.86
N PRO A 289 -29.55 -20.30 33.08
CA PRO A 289 -29.21 -19.10 33.82
C PRO A 289 -28.85 -19.44 35.28
N PRO A 290 -28.03 -18.62 35.97
CA PRO A 290 -27.47 -17.34 35.52
C PRO A 290 -26.16 -17.47 34.72
N MET A 291 -25.61 -18.67 34.54
CA MET A 291 -24.29 -18.85 33.88
C MET A 291 -24.38 -18.92 32.35
N GLY A 292 -25.44 -19.52 31.83
CA GLY A 292 -25.75 -19.64 30.40
C GLY A 292 -27.03 -18.92 29.99
N GLY A 293 -27.29 -18.93 28.68
CA GLY A 293 -28.37 -18.19 28.03
C GLY A 293 -29.77 -18.81 28.13
N GLY A 294 -29.93 -19.98 28.75
CA GLY A 294 -31.24 -20.58 29.00
C GLY A 294 -32.05 -20.89 27.73
N GLY A 295 -31.40 -21.29 26.64
CA GLY A 295 -32.07 -21.86 25.46
C GLY A 295 -32.43 -23.34 25.64
N GLY A 296 -31.66 -24.08 26.45
CA GLY A 296 -31.78 -25.53 26.59
C GLY A 296 -31.13 -26.31 25.43
N PRO A 297 -30.97 -27.64 25.56
CA PRO A 297 -30.21 -28.45 24.59
C PRO A 297 -30.79 -28.39 23.17
N GLY A 298 -32.11 -28.44 23.04
CA GLY A 298 -32.78 -28.36 21.73
C GLY A 298 -32.67 -27.00 21.01
N TRP A 299 -32.07 -25.98 21.62
CA TRP A 299 -31.95 -24.65 21.00
C TRP A 299 -31.10 -24.68 19.73
N CYS A 300 -29.94 -25.34 19.76
CA CYS A 300 -29.04 -25.44 18.63
C CYS A 300 -29.70 -26.21 17.47
N ALA A 301 -30.31 -27.36 17.76
CA ALA A 301 -31.07 -28.15 16.79
C ALA A 301 -32.20 -27.38 16.11
N LYS A 302 -32.89 -26.51 16.88
CA LYS A 302 -34.00 -25.69 16.38
C LYS A 302 -33.52 -24.50 15.54
N HIS A 303 -32.43 -23.85 15.93
CA HIS A 303 -32.06 -22.52 15.40
C HIS A 303 -30.86 -22.50 14.45
N ILE A 304 -29.97 -23.51 14.44
CA ILE A 304 -28.76 -23.54 13.59
C ILE A 304 -28.91 -24.59 12.47
N LYS A 305 -28.57 -24.23 11.23
CA LYS A 305 -28.47 -25.15 10.08
C LYS A 305 -27.06 -25.70 9.98
N SER A 306 -26.09 -24.82 9.78
CA SER A 306 -24.69 -25.19 9.63
C SER A 306 -23.74 -24.12 10.17
N ILE A 307 -22.52 -24.54 10.47
CA ILE A 307 -21.44 -23.71 10.99
C ILE A 307 -20.25 -23.84 10.04
N MET A 308 -19.91 -22.74 9.36
CA MET A 308 -18.96 -22.70 8.25
C MET A 308 -17.67 -22.02 8.71
N ASN A 309 -16.82 -22.78 9.41
CA ASN A 309 -15.67 -22.24 10.14
C ASN A 309 -14.49 -21.97 9.19
N ILE A 310 -14.15 -20.70 8.98
CA ILE A 310 -13.05 -20.26 8.12
C ILE A 310 -11.76 -20.08 8.95
N GLY A 311 -10.67 -20.74 8.56
CA GLY A 311 -9.38 -20.70 9.26
C GLY A 311 -9.47 -20.99 10.76
N PRO A 312 -10.16 -22.07 11.21
CA PRO A 312 -10.51 -22.24 12.61
C PRO A 312 -9.29 -22.48 13.51
N ALA A 313 -9.14 -21.68 14.57
CA ALA A 313 -8.02 -21.78 15.50
C ALA A 313 -8.26 -22.79 16.66
N PHE A 314 -8.97 -23.89 16.42
CA PHE A 314 -9.56 -24.75 17.47
C PHE A 314 -8.56 -25.18 18.55
N LEU A 315 -7.42 -25.75 18.15
CA LEU A 315 -6.41 -26.24 19.08
C LEU A 315 -5.37 -25.18 19.46
N GLY A 316 -5.55 -23.93 19.05
CA GLY A 316 -4.61 -22.83 19.29
C GLY A 316 -3.64 -22.56 18.13
N VAL A 317 -2.76 -21.57 18.33
CA VAL A 317 -1.94 -20.94 17.30
C VAL A 317 -0.57 -20.65 17.91
N PRO A 318 0.52 -21.34 17.51
CA PRO A 318 1.85 -21.14 18.11
C PRO A 318 2.33 -19.68 18.08
N LYS A 319 1.86 -18.88 17.11
CA LYS A 319 2.07 -17.44 16.98
C LYS A 319 1.75 -16.60 18.23
N THR A 320 0.91 -17.09 19.15
CA THR A 320 0.67 -16.39 20.43
C THR A 320 1.87 -16.46 21.38
N VAL A 321 2.69 -17.49 21.28
CA VAL A 321 3.87 -17.73 22.13
C VAL A 321 4.87 -16.58 22.00
N SER A 322 5.23 -16.23 20.76
CA SER A 322 6.16 -15.14 20.49
C SER A 322 5.59 -13.77 20.86
N ASN A 323 4.28 -13.56 20.71
CA ASN A 323 3.59 -12.36 21.18
C ASN A 323 3.71 -12.20 22.71
N MET A 324 3.51 -13.28 23.48
CA MET A 324 3.49 -13.28 24.95
C MET A 324 4.88 -13.32 25.62
N LEU A 325 5.91 -13.85 24.95
CA LEU A 325 7.29 -13.91 25.47
C LEU A 325 8.14 -12.70 25.11
N SER A 326 8.06 -12.19 23.87
CA SER A 326 8.90 -11.05 23.43
C SER A 326 8.22 -10.02 22.52
N SER A 327 6.97 -10.25 22.11
CA SER A 327 6.25 -9.40 21.14
C SER A 327 6.98 -9.22 19.80
N GLU A 328 7.75 -10.23 19.37
CA GLU A 328 8.50 -10.23 18.10
C GLU A 328 7.79 -10.93 16.92
N GLY A 329 6.63 -11.55 17.17
CA GLY A 329 5.89 -12.31 16.15
C GLY A 329 5.52 -11.49 14.90
N LYS A 330 5.38 -12.18 13.75
CA LYS A 330 5.20 -11.51 12.44
C LYS A 330 4.06 -10.49 12.37
N ASP A 331 3.00 -10.61 13.18
CA ASP A 331 1.90 -9.66 13.17
C ASP A 331 2.26 -8.30 13.79
N VAL A 332 3.37 -8.20 14.55
CA VAL A 332 3.95 -6.90 14.91
C VAL A 332 4.60 -6.23 13.69
N ALA A 333 4.85 -6.95 12.59
CA ALA A 333 5.13 -6.31 11.29
C ALA A 333 3.92 -5.55 10.73
N PHE A 334 2.67 -5.88 11.11
CA PHE A 334 1.51 -5.03 10.80
C PHE A 334 1.69 -3.66 11.48
N ILE A 335 1.96 -3.63 12.78
CA ILE A 335 2.22 -2.39 13.53
C ILE A 335 3.46 -1.64 12.98
N ARG A 336 4.55 -2.33 12.62
CA ARG A 336 5.72 -1.72 11.94
C ARG A 336 5.37 -1.14 10.57
N SER A 337 4.52 -1.80 9.79
CA SER A 337 4.07 -1.31 8.47
C SER A 337 3.06 -0.16 8.56
N MET A 338 2.33 -0.06 9.68
CA MET A 338 1.45 1.06 9.99
C MET A 338 2.25 2.27 10.47
N VAL A 339 3.26 2.07 11.34
CA VAL A 339 4.09 3.13 11.91
C VAL A 339 5.59 3.01 11.49
N PRO A 340 5.94 3.17 10.19
CA PRO A 340 7.34 3.17 9.76
C PRO A 340 8.18 4.19 10.55
N GLY A 341 9.37 3.80 11.01
CA GLY A 341 10.33 4.70 11.66
C GLY A 341 10.14 4.92 13.17
N LEU A 342 9.00 4.56 13.78
CA LEU A 342 8.88 4.60 15.25
C LEU A 342 9.68 3.44 15.89
N LEU A 343 9.56 2.24 15.30
CA LEU A 343 10.17 1.01 15.78
C LEU A 343 11.62 0.80 15.30
N ASP A 344 12.06 1.54 14.28
CA ASP A 344 13.37 1.39 13.63
C ASP A 344 14.44 2.34 14.18
N SER A 345 14.09 3.21 15.14
CA SER A 345 15.09 3.98 15.89
C SER A 345 15.68 3.16 17.04
N GLU A 346 17.01 3.15 17.16
CA GLU A 346 17.77 2.36 18.16
C GLU A 346 17.47 2.74 19.63
N ILE A 347 16.65 3.78 19.85
CA ILE A 347 16.26 4.30 21.15
C ILE A 347 14.79 3.97 21.48
N LEU A 348 13.86 4.04 20.52
CA LEU A 348 12.43 3.75 20.76
C LEU A 348 12.01 2.31 20.40
N GLY A 349 12.81 1.57 19.61
CA GLY A 349 12.49 0.19 19.23
C GLY A 349 12.29 -0.74 20.43
N LEU A 350 13.11 -0.59 21.48
CA LEU A 350 12.99 -1.34 22.74
C LEU A 350 11.75 -0.92 23.54
N GLN A 351 11.61 0.37 23.85
CA GLN A 351 10.48 0.88 24.65
C GLN A 351 9.11 0.65 23.98
N THR A 352 9.05 0.63 22.65
CA THR A 352 7.79 0.37 21.95
C THR A 352 7.36 -1.10 22.07
N LEU A 353 8.32 -2.05 22.02
CA LEU A 353 8.02 -3.46 22.27
C LEU A 353 7.55 -3.70 23.71
N GLU A 354 8.15 -3.03 24.71
CA GLU A 354 7.70 -3.10 26.11
C GLU A 354 6.23 -2.63 26.28
N HIS A 355 5.85 -1.54 25.61
CA HIS A 355 4.45 -1.07 25.63
C HIS A 355 3.50 -2.01 24.87
N VAL A 356 3.88 -2.50 23.68
CA VAL A 356 3.09 -3.48 22.92
C VAL A 356 2.87 -4.75 23.76
N MET A 357 3.92 -5.23 24.41
CA MET A 357 3.89 -6.39 25.28
C MET A 357 2.97 -6.17 26.50
N ARG A 358 3.04 -5.00 27.14
CA ARG A 358 2.12 -4.58 28.20
C ARG A 358 0.66 -4.62 27.72
N VAL A 359 0.36 -4.14 26.51
CA VAL A 359 -1.00 -4.19 25.95
C VAL A 359 -1.43 -5.62 25.63
N SER A 360 -0.63 -6.38 24.87
CA SER A 360 -0.91 -7.78 24.51
C SER A 360 -1.20 -8.64 25.74
N ARG A 361 -0.42 -8.51 26.82
CA ARG A 361 -0.63 -9.26 28.07
C ARG A 361 -1.87 -8.85 28.88
N THR A 362 -2.58 -7.78 28.49
CA THR A 362 -3.90 -7.46 29.04
C THR A 362 -5.06 -8.06 28.25
N TRP A 363 -4.85 -8.47 26.99
CA TRP A 363 -5.89 -9.04 26.12
C TRP A 363 -6.14 -10.52 26.43
N ASP A 364 -6.95 -10.79 27.46
CA ASP A 364 -7.29 -12.14 27.94
C ASP A 364 -7.78 -13.08 26.83
N SER A 365 -8.47 -12.54 25.83
CA SER A 365 -8.87 -13.25 24.59
C SER A 365 -7.76 -14.06 23.92
N ILE A 366 -6.50 -13.58 23.89
CA ILE A 366 -5.38 -14.27 23.23
C ILE A 366 -5.10 -15.61 23.93
N MET A 367 -5.45 -15.75 25.21
CA MET A 367 -5.32 -17.01 25.94
C MET A 367 -6.21 -18.12 25.37
N SER A 368 -7.32 -17.78 24.68
CA SER A 368 -8.13 -18.75 23.92
C SER A 368 -7.41 -19.32 22.70
N LEU A 369 -6.36 -18.65 22.22
CA LEU A 369 -5.55 -19.00 21.05
C LEU A 369 -4.25 -19.72 21.40
N ILE A 370 -3.92 -19.95 22.68
CA ILE A 370 -2.75 -20.78 23.05
C ILE A 370 -3.00 -22.26 22.65
N PRO A 371 -1.95 -23.01 22.22
CA PRO A 371 -1.95 -24.46 22.08
C PRO A 371 -2.71 -25.23 23.19
N LYS A 372 -3.71 -26.03 22.80
CA LYS A 372 -4.55 -26.87 23.67
C LYS A 372 -4.29 -28.34 23.44
N GLY A 373 -4.51 -29.14 24.48
CA GLY A 373 -4.28 -30.59 24.49
C GLY A 373 -2.84 -31.00 24.76
N GLY A 374 -1.99 -30.04 25.17
CA GLY A 374 -0.65 -30.32 25.67
C GLY A 374 0.22 -31.16 24.74
N GLU A 375 1.04 -32.01 25.34
CA GLU A 375 1.98 -32.89 24.63
C GLU A 375 1.29 -33.99 23.82
N THR A 376 0.07 -34.39 24.20
CA THR A 376 -0.74 -35.39 23.47
C THR A 376 -1.16 -34.89 22.09
N ILE A 377 -1.32 -33.58 21.91
CA ILE A 377 -1.67 -32.96 20.63
C ILE A 377 -0.43 -32.36 19.94
N TRP A 378 0.37 -31.57 20.67
CA TRP A 378 1.43 -30.76 20.07
C TRP A 378 2.82 -31.41 20.09
N GLY A 379 2.94 -32.60 20.68
CA GLY A 379 4.22 -33.29 20.85
C GLY A 379 4.96 -32.92 22.14
N ASN A 380 5.97 -33.71 22.46
CA ASN A 380 6.82 -33.57 23.66
C ASN A 380 8.26 -33.15 23.26
N LEU A 381 9.24 -33.36 24.14
CA LEU A 381 10.63 -33.00 23.84
C LEU A 381 11.27 -33.82 22.70
N ASP A 382 10.75 -35.00 22.36
CA ASP A 382 11.35 -35.88 21.35
C ASP A 382 10.41 -36.25 20.19
N TRP A 383 9.10 -36.04 20.31
CA TRP A 383 8.12 -36.41 19.28
C TRP A 383 7.17 -35.26 18.95
N SER A 384 6.64 -35.24 17.72
CA SER A 384 5.57 -34.33 17.28
C SER A 384 4.79 -34.90 16.10
N PRO A 385 3.50 -34.58 15.91
CA PRO A 385 2.72 -35.10 14.78
C PRO A 385 3.23 -34.64 13.41
N GLU A 386 4.09 -33.61 13.35
CA GLU A 386 4.72 -33.12 12.12
C GLU A 386 6.09 -33.74 11.80
N GLU A 387 6.47 -34.88 12.40
CA GLU A 387 7.79 -35.52 12.14
C GLU A 387 8.04 -35.89 10.67
N GLU A 388 6.99 -36.17 9.89
CA GLU A 388 7.10 -36.45 8.44
C GLU A 388 7.07 -35.19 7.55
N HIS A 389 7.03 -33.97 8.12
CA HIS A 389 6.85 -32.74 7.35
C HIS A 389 8.09 -32.33 6.53
N GLU A 390 8.00 -32.40 5.20
CA GLU A 390 9.05 -31.96 4.29
C GLU A 390 8.94 -30.48 3.87
N CYS A 391 9.85 -29.66 4.37
CA CYS A 391 9.89 -28.21 4.14
C CYS A 391 10.40 -27.76 2.76
N ASP A 392 10.80 -28.68 1.87
CA ASP A 392 11.37 -28.39 0.54
C ASP A 392 10.49 -28.89 -0.62
N SER A 393 9.41 -28.15 -0.90
CA SER A 393 8.50 -28.45 -2.02
C SER A 393 8.22 -27.29 -2.98
N VAL A 394 8.67 -26.06 -2.65
CA VAL A 394 8.34 -24.84 -3.40
C VAL A 394 9.11 -24.72 -4.74
N LYS A 395 10.30 -25.33 -4.86
CA LYS A 395 11.19 -25.14 -6.03
C LYS A 395 11.11 -26.21 -7.15
N LYS A 396 10.34 -27.30 -7.00
CA LYS A 396 10.44 -28.48 -7.88
C LYS A 396 9.21 -28.89 -8.70
N LYS A 397 8.13 -28.08 -8.75
CA LYS A 397 6.93 -28.36 -9.57
C LYS A 397 6.55 -27.28 -10.60
N TYR A 398 7.38 -26.26 -10.82
CA TYR A 398 7.16 -25.20 -11.80
C TYR A 398 8.03 -25.32 -13.07
N LEU A 399 8.17 -26.53 -13.61
CA LEU A 399 8.61 -26.79 -14.98
C LEU A 399 7.57 -27.69 -15.66
N GLN A 400 7.21 -27.37 -16.91
CA GLN A 400 6.14 -28.06 -17.63
C GLN A 400 6.51 -29.50 -18.04
N PRO A 401 5.51 -30.39 -18.22
CA PRO A 401 5.72 -31.68 -18.86
C PRO A 401 5.95 -31.50 -20.38
N SER A 402 7.19 -31.25 -20.79
CA SER A 402 7.58 -31.30 -22.20
C SER A 402 8.17 -32.66 -22.55
N SER A 403 7.50 -33.41 -23.42
CA SER A 403 7.92 -34.72 -23.91
C SER A 403 9.24 -34.68 -24.68
N ARG A 404 10.17 -35.58 -24.36
CA ARG A 404 10.97 -36.32 -25.36
C ARG A 404 11.69 -37.51 -24.74
N GLU A 405 11.61 -38.64 -25.42
CA GLU A 405 12.46 -39.80 -25.18
C GLU A 405 13.87 -39.50 -25.69
N ASN A 406 14.89 -40.00 -24.99
CA ASN A 406 16.04 -40.67 -25.62
C ASN A 406 16.88 -41.40 -24.57
N SER A 407 17.46 -42.53 -24.96
CA SER A 407 18.19 -43.45 -24.09
C SER A 407 19.71 -43.32 -24.20
N SER A 408 20.42 -43.31 -23.07
CA SER A 408 21.79 -43.84 -22.96
C SER A 408 22.21 -44.03 -21.49
N ASN A 409 23.00 -45.08 -21.22
CA ASN A 409 23.45 -45.45 -19.88
C ASN A 409 24.70 -44.67 -19.42
N SER A 410 24.86 -44.45 -18.10
CA SER A 410 26.08 -44.89 -17.40
C SER A 410 25.95 -44.91 -15.86
N SER A 411 26.38 -46.03 -15.28
CA SER A 411 27.06 -46.22 -13.97
C SER A 411 26.63 -45.44 -12.71
N ASP A 412 26.29 -46.22 -11.67
CA ASP A 412 26.47 -45.97 -10.23
C ASP A 412 27.04 -44.62 -9.77
N ALA A 413 26.17 -43.77 -9.22
CA ALA A 413 26.53 -42.81 -8.19
C ALA A 413 25.86 -43.25 -6.87
N LYS A 414 26.67 -43.60 -5.86
CA LYS A 414 26.20 -44.16 -4.58
C LYS A 414 25.15 -43.24 -3.93
N GLY A 415 23.96 -43.78 -3.68
CA GLY A 415 22.93 -43.10 -2.89
C GLY A 415 23.40 -42.92 -1.44
N HIS A 416 23.91 -41.73 -1.11
CA HIS A 416 24.11 -41.35 0.28
C HIS A 416 22.76 -41.23 0.96
N PHE A 417 22.43 -42.19 1.81
CA PHE A 417 21.39 -42.06 2.84
C PHE A 417 21.84 -40.97 3.82
N LEU A 418 21.53 -39.71 3.50
CA LEU A 418 21.52 -38.63 4.46
C LEU A 418 20.39 -38.90 5.44
N VAL A 419 20.75 -39.40 6.63
CA VAL A 419 19.85 -39.43 7.78
C VAL A 419 19.47 -37.99 8.09
N LYS A 420 18.25 -37.59 7.70
CA LYS A 420 17.69 -36.29 8.11
C LYS A 420 17.62 -36.27 9.63
N GLU A 421 18.21 -35.26 10.26
CA GLU A 421 18.01 -35.03 11.69
C GLU A 421 16.52 -34.73 11.94
N PRO A 422 15.82 -35.52 12.79
CA PRO A 422 14.38 -35.37 12.97
C PRO A 422 14.06 -34.08 13.73
N THR A 423 13.35 -33.17 13.07
CA THR A 423 13.02 -31.84 13.62
C THR A 423 12.04 -31.95 14.79
N LYS A 424 12.35 -31.32 15.93
CA LYS A 424 11.63 -31.48 17.21
C LYS A 424 10.58 -30.40 17.46
N TYR A 425 9.52 -30.37 16.65
CA TYR A 425 8.46 -29.36 16.74
C TYR A 425 7.70 -29.37 18.07
N GLY A 426 7.70 -30.47 18.83
CA GLY A 426 7.07 -30.54 20.16
C GLY A 426 7.73 -29.63 21.21
N ARG A 427 8.96 -29.16 20.96
CA ARG A 427 9.61 -28.08 21.71
C ARG A 427 9.07 -26.74 21.21
N LEU A 428 7.96 -26.28 21.80
CA LEU A 428 7.28 -25.03 21.46
C LEU A 428 8.20 -23.80 21.63
N VAL A 429 9.09 -23.85 22.64
CA VAL A 429 10.17 -22.88 22.87
C VAL A 429 11.47 -23.65 23.17
N SER A 430 12.59 -23.24 22.59
CA SER A 430 13.95 -23.76 22.91
C SER A 430 14.93 -22.62 23.10
N PHE A 431 15.74 -22.64 24.16
CA PHE A 431 16.77 -21.62 24.44
C PHE A 431 18.12 -22.02 23.83
N GLY A 432 18.45 -21.39 22.69
CA GLY A 432 19.65 -21.60 21.89
C GLY A 432 19.52 -22.73 20.87
N LYS A 433 20.17 -22.58 19.70
CA LYS A 433 20.12 -23.57 18.60
C LYS A 433 20.46 -25.00 19.04
N ALA A 434 21.44 -25.18 19.92
CA ALA A 434 21.79 -26.50 20.46
C ALA A 434 20.61 -27.16 21.20
N ALA A 435 19.85 -26.41 22.00
CA ALA A 435 18.69 -26.92 22.72
C ALA A 435 17.54 -27.37 21.81
N SER A 436 17.43 -26.82 20.59
CA SER A 436 16.45 -27.26 19.60
C SER A 436 16.81 -28.57 18.89
N LEU A 437 18.07 -29.02 18.99
CA LEU A 437 18.60 -30.18 18.26
C LEU A 437 19.02 -31.36 19.16
N LEU A 438 19.55 -31.10 20.36
CA LEU A 438 20.05 -32.15 21.27
C LEU A 438 18.94 -33.14 21.70
N PRO A 439 19.23 -34.43 21.90
CA PRO A 439 18.27 -35.38 22.50
C PRO A 439 17.79 -34.93 23.89
N SER A 440 16.54 -35.25 24.28
CA SER A 440 15.99 -34.87 25.59
C SER A 440 16.87 -35.27 26.78
N SER A 441 17.54 -36.43 26.70
CA SER A 441 18.47 -36.93 27.71
C SER A 441 19.73 -36.06 27.93
N GLN A 442 19.93 -35.03 27.11
CA GLN A 442 21.00 -34.04 27.23
C GLN A 442 20.46 -32.62 27.56
N LEU A 443 19.16 -32.51 27.81
CA LEU A 443 18.49 -31.31 28.31
C LEU A 443 18.28 -31.44 29.83
N PRO A 444 18.46 -30.37 30.63
CA PRO A 444 18.12 -30.38 32.04
C PRO A 444 16.60 -30.45 32.19
N THR A 445 16.11 -31.44 32.93
CA THR A 445 14.71 -31.60 33.31
C THR A 445 14.47 -30.97 34.68
N LEU A 446 14.11 -29.68 34.70
CA LEU A 446 13.69 -29.00 35.91
C LEU A 446 12.20 -29.27 36.19
N GLY A 447 11.84 -29.62 37.43
CA GLY A 447 10.45 -29.82 37.80
C GLY A 447 9.74 -28.50 38.09
N SER A 448 8.46 -28.35 37.72
CA SER A 448 7.70 -27.10 37.89
C SER A 448 7.66 -26.58 39.35
N MET A 449 7.87 -27.45 40.34
CA MET A 449 8.02 -27.10 41.76
C MET A 449 9.28 -26.27 42.07
N GLU A 450 10.39 -26.48 41.36
CA GLU A 450 11.65 -25.75 41.64
C GLU A 450 11.59 -24.30 41.16
N MET A 451 10.84 -24.01 40.10
CA MET A 451 10.58 -22.64 39.65
C MET A 451 9.73 -21.86 40.67
N LEU A 452 8.74 -22.52 41.30
CA LEU A 452 7.87 -21.90 42.31
C LEU A 452 8.63 -21.56 43.61
N ASN A 453 9.60 -22.39 44.00
CA ASN A 453 10.39 -22.20 45.22
C ASN A 453 11.42 -21.05 45.13
N ALA A 454 11.68 -20.48 43.94
CA ALA A 454 12.64 -19.39 43.75
C ALA A 454 12.20 -18.02 44.29
N ASN A 455 10.95 -17.88 44.77
CA ASN A 455 10.33 -16.60 45.12
C ASN A 455 10.77 -15.98 46.48
N SER A 456 11.74 -16.55 47.20
CA SER A 456 12.07 -16.15 48.58
C SER A 456 13.16 -15.08 48.75
N SER A 457 13.33 -14.15 47.80
CA SER A 457 14.44 -13.16 47.81
C SER A 457 14.09 -11.78 47.23
N THR A 458 12.98 -11.19 47.67
CA THR A 458 12.61 -9.80 47.31
C THR A 458 13.52 -8.77 47.98
N ASN A 459 14.53 -8.24 47.28
CA ASN A 459 15.24 -7.03 47.73
C ASN A 459 16.02 -6.28 46.62
N SER A 460 15.41 -5.29 45.97
CA SER A 460 16.11 -4.25 45.21
C SER A 460 15.29 -2.96 45.07
N ASN A 461 15.47 -2.01 45.99
CA ASN A 461 14.98 -0.65 45.85
C ASN A 461 15.70 0.06 44.68
N ALA A 462 15.00 0.25 43.56
CA ALA A 462 15.47 1.06 42.44
C ALA A 462 14.31 1.87 41.84
N SER A 463 14.25 3.17 42.12
CA SER A 463 13.21 4.05 41.57
C SER A 463 13.42 4.25 40.07
N CYS A 464 12.55 3.67 39.25
CA CYS A 464 12.68 3.68 37.79
C CYS A 464 11.28 3.82 37.15
N GLY A 465 10.98 4.97 36.51
CA GLY A 465 9.74 5.20 35.76
C GLY A 465 9.85 4.81 34.28
N GLU A 466 8.85 4.95 33.41
CA GLU A 466 7.40 5.00 33.68
C GLU A 466 6.68 3.73 33.14
N VAL A 467 7.31 3.02 32.18
CA VAL A 467 6.85 1.73 31.66
C VAL A 467 7.06 0.64 32.71
N TRP A 468 6.18 -0.35 32.77
CA TRP A 468 6.24 -1.42 33.77
C TRP A 468 5.62 -2.70 33.22
N THR A 469 6.32 -3.81 33.40
CA THR A 469 5.97 -5.17 32.93
C THR A 469 6.20 -6.18 34.07
N GLU A 470 5.63 -7.38 33.96
CA GLU A 470 5.84 -8.43 34.97
C GLU A 470 7.30 -8.94 34.99
N TYR A 471 8.09 -8.73 33.92
CA TYR A 471 9.54 -8.98 33.95
C TYR A 471 10.29 -8.05 34.91
N ASP A 472 9.76 -6.85 35.19
CA ASP A 472 10.35 -5.91 36.14
C ASP A 472 10.11 -6.34 37.60
N GLU A 473 9.26 -7.35 37.85
CA GLU A 473 9.11 -8.03 39.15
C GLU A 473 10.07 -9.23 39.31
N MET A 474 10.76 -9.66 38.23
CA MET A 474 11.59 -10.86 38.24
C MET A 474 13.06 -10.57 38.58
N SER A 475 13.69 -11.47 39.35
CA SER A 475 15.13 -11.39 39.61
C SER A 475 15.96 -11.76 38.36
N ARG A 476 17.17 -11.19 38.22
CA ARG A 476 18.11 -11.57 37.15
C ARG A 476 18.50 -13.05 37.19
N GLU A 477 18.46 -13.68 38.36
CA GLU A 477 18.68 -15.11 38.53
C GLU A 477 17.51 -15.94 37.99
N SER A 478 16.26 -15.53 38.29
CA SER A 478 15.03 -16.13 37.75
C SER A 478 15.00 -16.10 36.22
N ILE A 479 15.41 -14.96 35.64
CA ILE A 479 15.50 -14.78 34.17
C ILE A 479 16.54 -15.74 33.56
N ARG A 480 17.70 -15.94 34.22
CA ARG A 480 18.72 -16.90 33.76
C ARG A 480 18.22 -18.34 33.86
N LYS A 481 17.61 -18.74 34.98
CA LYS A 481 17.02 -20.08 35.18
C LYS A 481 15.99 -20.44 34.11
N VAL A 482 15.18 -19.48 33.66
CA VAL A 482 14.23 -19.68 32.55
C VAL A 482 14.92 -20.03 31.23
N ALA A 483 16.11 -19.47 30.95
CA ALA A 483 16.87 -19.75 29.74
C ALA A 483 17.84 -20.95 29.89
N GLU A 484 18.26 -21.28 31.11
CA GLU A 484 19.02 -22.50 31.45
C GLU A 484 18.14 -23.75 31.30
N ASN A 485 16.83 -23.62 31.54
CA ASN A 485 15.78 -24.55 31.13
C ASN A 485 15.68 -24.60 29.59
N LYS A 486 16.49 -25.48 29.00
CA LYS A 486 16.77 -25.50 27.56
C LYS A 486 15.54 -25.60 26.64
N ALA A 487 14.43 -26.23 27.02
CA ALA A 487 13.25 -26.35 26.15
C ALA A 487 11.93 -26.50 26.93
N TYR A 488 10.84 -26.03 26.32
CA TYR A 488 9.48 -26.09 26.86
C TYR A 488 8.51 -26.68 25.82
N THR A 489 7.59 -27.53 26.28
CA THR A 489 6.51 -28.14 25.48
C THR A 489 5.24 -27.31 25.57
N ALA A 490 4.17 -27.71 24.89
CA ALA A 490 2.85 -27.06 25.05
C ALA A 490 2.32 -27.12 26.50
N ASN A 491 2.72 -28.12 27.30
CA ASN A 491 2.37 -28.19 28.72
C ASN A 491 3.26 -27.25 29.56
N THR A 492 4.59 -27.41 29.50
CA THR A 492 5.50 -26.63 30.37
C THR A 492 5.59 -25.16 29.96
N PHE A 493 5.14 -24.79 28.76
CA PHE A 493 4.93 -23.38 28.40
C PHE A 493 3.83 -22.70 29.22
N ILE A 494 2.79 -23.42 29.67
CA ILE A 494 1.78 -22.86 30.59
C ILE A 494 2.40 -22.58 31.96
N ASP A 495 3.24 -23.49 32.47
CA ASP A 495 4.01 -23.27 33.71
C ASP A 495 5.00 -22.11 33.56
N LEU A 496 5.65 -21.98 32.41
CA LEU A 496 6.49 -20.82 32.11
C LEU A 496 5.68 -19.52 32.18
N LEU A 497 4.49 -19.46 31.57
CA LEU A 497 3.62 -18.28 31.66
C LEU A 497 3.14 -18.01 33.09
N ARG A 498 2.91 -19.02 33.94
CA ARG A 498 2.60 -18.82 35.37
C ARG A 498 3.75 -18.11 36.10
N PHE A 499 4.99 -18.36 35.67
CA PHE A 499 6.19 -17.74 36.24
C PHE A 499 6.49 -16.35 35.64
N VAL A 500 6.44 -16.20 34.32
CA VAL A 500 6.82 -14.94 33.63
C VAL A 500 5.67 -13.94 33.44
N ALA A 501 4.42 -14.36 33.65
CA ALA A 501 3.22 -13.56 33.41
C ALA A 501 2.08 -13.86 34.44
N PRO A 502 2.37 -13.83 35.76
CA PRO A 502 1.45 -14.33 36.79
C PRO A 502 0.12 -13.56 36.88
N LYS A 503 0.07 -12.27 36.50
CA LYS A 503 -1.16 -11.45 36.56
C LYS A 503 -2.02 -11.71 35.33
N MET A 504 -1.41 -11.87 34.16
CA MET A 504 -2.09 -12.40 32.97
C MET A 504 -2.67 -13.80 33.23
N MET A 505 -1.89 -14.72 33.80
CA MET A 505 -2.32 -16.10 34.03
C MET A 505 -3.47 -16.21 35.04
N ARG A 506 -3.48 -15.43 36.13
CA ARG A 506 -4.62 -15.42 37.08
C ARG A 506 -5.96 -15.09 36.41
N ARG A 507 -5.98 -14.16 35.44
CA ARG A 507 -7.18 -13.85 34.66
C ARG A 507 -7.49 -14.92 33.63
N ALA A 508 -6.47 -15.39 32.91
CA ALA A 508 -6.59 -16.46 31.91
C ALA A 508 -7.24 -17.73 32.50
N GLU A 509 -6.76 -18.17 33.66
CA GLU A 509 -7.22 -19.40 34.31
C GLU A 509 -8.62 -19.27 34.96
N ALA A 510 -9.18 -18.07 35.06
CA ALA A 510 -10.58 -17.87 35.42
C ALA A 510 -11.54 -18.10 34.23
N HIS A 511 -11.05 -18.03 32.99
CA HIS A 511 -11.88 -17.98 31.78
C HIS A 511 -11.56 -19.01 30.70
N PHE A 512 -10.35 -19.57 30.67
CA PHE A 512 -9.89 -20.46 29.59
C PHE A 512 -9.21 -21.72 30.13
N SER A 513 -9.21 -22.75 29.29
CA SER A 513 -8.63 -24.07 29.55
C SER A 513 -7.92 -24.59 28.31
N HIS A 514 -6.89 -25.41 28.55
CA HIS A 514 -5.95 -25.89 27.53
C HIS A 514 -5.72 -27.41 27.63
N GLY A 515 -6.51 -28.11 28.46
CA GLY A 515 -6.35 -29.53 28.74
C GLY A 515 -7.05 -30.43 27.73
N ILE A 516 -7.20 -31.69 28.13
CA ILE A 516 -8.06 -32.70 27.48
C ILE A 516 -8.92 -33.31 28.58
N ALA A 517 -10.22 -33.46 28.34
CA ALA A 517 -11.08 -34.19 29.26
C ALA A 517 -10.78 -35.69 29.20
N GLU A 518 -10.60 -36.33 30.34
CA GLU A 518 -10.68 -37.80 30.45
C GLU A 518 -12.14 -38.24 30.32
N ASN A 519 -13.00 -37.68 31.17
CA ASN A 519 -14.44 -37.90 31.18
C ASN A 519 -15.20 -36.58 30.95
N LEU A 520 -15.92 -36.46 29.83
CA LEU A 520 -16.73 -35.29 29.47
C LEU A 520 -18.08 -35.21 30.22
N GLU A 521 -18.38 -36.19 31.09
CA GLU A 521 -19.51 -36.15 32.03
C GLU A 521 -19.14 -35.55 33.40
N ASP A 522 -17.87 -35.19 33.64
CA ASP A 522 -17.45 -34.57 34.88
C ASP A 522 -18.12 -33.19 35.06
N PRO A 523 -18.85 -32.93 36.17
CA PRO A 523 -19.57 -31.68 36.41
C PRO A 523 -18.72 -30.40 36.30
N LYS A 524 -17.38 -30.47 36.44
CA LYS A 524 -16.51 -29.29 36.25
C LYS A 524 -16.63 -28.70 34.83
N TYR A 525 -16.92 -29.53 33.82
CA TYR A 525 -17.10 -29.10 32.43
C TYR A 525 -18.41 -28.32 32.18
N ALA A 526 -19.30 -28.26 33.18
CA ALA A 526 -20.42 -27.31 33.18
C ALA A 526 -19.99 -25.85 33.46
N HIS A 527 -18.73 -25.59 33.85
CA HIS A 527 -18.22 -24.23 34.07
C HIS A 527 -17.74 -23.58 32.76
N TYR A 528 -18.04 -22.29 32.57
CA TYR A 528 -17.77 -21.56 31.31
C TYR A 528 -16.30 -21.57 30.87
N LYS A 529 -15.36 -21.79 31.79
CA LYS A 529 -13.91 -21.94 31.54
C LYS A 529 -13.56 -23.01 30.47
N TYR A 530 -14.44 -24.00 30.30
CA TYR A 530 -14.22 -25.15 29.42
C TYR A 530 -14.91 -25.05 28.06
N TRP A 531 -15.88 -24.15 27.92
CA TRP A 531 -16.76 -24.06 26.74
C TRP A 531 -16.04 -23.61 25.47
N SER A 532 -14.92 -22.92 25.60
CA SER A 532 -14.03 -22.55 24.50
C SER A 532 -13.01 -23.64 24.11
N ASN A 533 -12.87 -24.73 24.88
CA ASN A 533 -11.91 -25.79 24.57
C ASN A 533 -12.62 -26.99 23.89
N PRO A 534 -12.41 -27.24 22.59
CA PRO A 534 -13.03 -28.36 21.88
C PRO A 534 -12.55 -29.75 22.35
N LEU A 535 -11.51 -29.82 23.20
CA LEU A 535 -11.03 -31.05 23.85
C LEU A 535 -11.61 -31.26 25.26
N GLU A 536 -12.40 -30.31 25.77
CA GLU A 536 -13.05 -30.34 27.09
C GLU A 536 -14.56 -29.99 27.03
N THR A 537 -15.12 -29.82 25.83
CA THR A 537 -16.53 -29.53 25.59
C THR A 537 -17.10 -30.41 24.48
N LYS A 538 -18.35 -30.86 24.65
CA LYS A 538 -19.12 -31.60 23.63
C LYS A 538 -19.85 -30.62 22.70
N LEU A 539 -20.03 -31.02 21.44
CA LEU A 539 -20.98 -30.39 20.53
C LEU A 539 -22.42 -30.50 21.07
N PRO A 540 -23.33 -29.58 20.66
CA PRO A 540 -24.72 -29.56 21.12
C PRO A 540 -25.53 -30.75 20.59
N ASP A 541 -26.67 -31.04 21.23
CA ASP A 541 -27.58 -32.10 20.78
C ASP A 541 -28.37 -31.67 19.53
N ALA A 542 -27.74 -31.79 18.36
CA ALA A 542 -28.25 -31.26 17.10
C ALA A 542 -27.84 -32.12 15.88
N PRO A 543 -28.39 -33.33 15.70
CA PRO A 543 -28.00 -34.26 14.63
C PRO A 543 -28.16 -33.69 13.21
N ASP A 544 -29.16 -32.84 12.96
CA ASP A 544 -29.38 -32.15 11.66
C ASP A 544 -28.32 -31.06 11.33
N MET A 545 -27.44 -30.72 12.28
CA MET A 545 -26.52 -29.59 12.16
C MET A 545 -25.23 -30.02 11.45
N GLU A 546 -24.80 -29.25 10.46
CA GLU A 546 -23.55 -29.48 9.74
C GLU A 546 -22.43 -28.56 10.24
N ILE A 547 -21.20 -29.06 10.30
CA ILE A 547 -20.01 -28.33 10.72
C ILE A 547 -18.94 -28.50 9.65
N TYR A 548 -18.49 -27.39 9.08
CA TYR A 548 -17.43 -27.35 8.07
C TYR A 548 -16.18 -26.71 8.67
N CYS A 549 -15.03 -27.38 8.56
CA CYS A 549 -13.71 -26.76 8.77
C CYS A 549 -13.12 -26.41 7.40
N MET A 550 -12.91 -25.11 7.14
CA MET A 550 -12.51 -24.57 5.84
C MET A 550 -11.22 -23.76 6.01
N TYR A 551 -10.08 -24.27 5.51
CA TYR A 551 -8.76 -23.66 5.79
C TYR A 551 -7.75 -23.84 4.66
N GLY A 552 -6.73 -22.98 4.66
CA GLY A 552 -5.65 -23.03 3.69
C GLY A 552 -4.64 -24.13 3.95
N VAL A 553 -4.04 -24.65 2.88
CA VAL A 553 -2.92 -25.60 2.93
C VAL A 553 -1.85 -25.26 1.89
N GLY A 554 -0.61 -25.66 2.15
CA GLY A 554 0.57 -25.37 1.34
C GLY A 554 1.31 -24.08 1.70
N ILE A 555 1.11 -23.51 2.91
CA ILE A 555 1.74 -22.25 3.34
C ILE A 555 2.60 -22.45 4.59
N PRO A 556 3.91 -22.07 4.57
CA PRO A 556 4.77 -22.12 5.75
C PRO A 556 4.24 -21.28 6.91
N THR A 557 3.81 -21.96 7.96
CA THR A 557 3.09 -21.41 9.12
C THR A 557 3.89 -21.64 10.41
N GLU A 558 3.93 -20.66 11.31
CA GLU A 558 4.81 -20.68 12.50
C GLU A 558 4.42 -21.80 13.48
N ARG A 559 5.41 -22.57 13.96
CA ARG A 559 5.20 -23.78 14.78
C ARG A 559 5.90 -23.79 16.14
N SER A 560 7.14 -23.31 16.20
CA SER A 560 7.92 -23.19 17.44
C SER A 560 9.12 -22.26 17.27
N TYR A 561 9.73 -21.86 18.39
CA TYR A 561 10.68 -20.75 18.45
C TYR A 561 12.00 -21.12 19.14
N VAL A 562 13.11 -20.72 18.53
CA VAL A 562 14.43 -20.71 19.16
C VAL A 562 14.67 -19.31 19.74
N TYR A 563 14.92 -19.23 21.04
CA TYR A 563 15.11 -18.02 21.81
C TYR A 563 16.54 -17.92 22.36
N LYS A 564 16.97 -16.70 22.71
CA LYS A 564 18.19 -16.40 23.46
C LYS A 564 17.91 -15.33 24.52
N LEU A 565 18.84 -15.17 25.46
CA LEU A 565 18.83 -14.02 26.35
C LEU A 565 19.17 -12.74 25.57
N SER A 566 18.46 -11.65 25.87
CA SER A 566 18.76 -10.31 25.35
C SER A 566 20.11 -9.83 25.90
N PRO A 567 21.00 -9.25 25.09
CA PRO A 567 22.29 -8.70 25.53
C PRO A 567 22.16 -7.34 26.26
N SER A 568 20.93 -6.85 26.49
CA SER A 568 20.66 -5.58 27.17
C SER A 568 20.75 -5.73 28.70
N ASP A 569 21.85 -5.24 29.28
CA ASP A 569 22.01 -5.13 30.74
C ASP A 569 21.22 -3.96 31.37
N ARG A 570 20.40 -3.24 30.58
CA ARG A 570 19.60 -2.10 31.04
C ARG A 570 18.54 -2.54 32.05
N CYS A 571 18.24 -1.69 33.04
CA CYS A 571 17.00 -1.83 33.79
C CYS A 571 15.84 -1.52 32.84
N LYS A 572 14.82 -2.40 32.82
CA LYS A 572 13.73 -2.44 31.82
C LYS A 572 14.24 -2.74 30.40
N SER A 573 14.14 -4.01 30.03
CA SER A 573 14.08 -4.47 28.65
C SER A 573 13.59 -5.91 28.62
N ILE A 574 12.91 -6.31 27.54
CA ILE A 574 12.43 -7.69 27.36
C ILE A 574 13.64 -8.66 27.40
N PRO A 575 13.66 -9.65 28.32
CA PRO A 575 14.86 -10.44 28.59
C PRO A 575 15.08 -11.59 27.60
N PHE A 576 14.06 -11.98 26.84
CA PHE A 576 14.12 -13.08 25.86
C PHE A 576 13.91 -12.52 24.46
N GLN A 577 14.76 -12.93 23.52
CA GLN A 577 14.68 -12.55 22.11
C GLN A 577 14.70 -13.79 21.21
N ILE A 578 13.94 -13.81 20.12
CA ILE A 578 14.06 -14.85 19.09
C ILE A 578 15.50 -14.83 18.55
N ASP A 579 16.15 -15.99 18.48
CA ASP A 579 17.50 -16.09 17.97
C ASP A 579 17.50 -16.14 16.44
N SER A 580 17.47 -14.96 15.83
CA SER A 580 17.59 -14.80 14.38
C SER A 580 18.88 -15.35 13.75
N SER A 581 19.87 -15.78 14.56
CA SER A 581 21.08 -16.46 14.08
C SER A 581 20.94 -17.99 14.06
N ALA A 582 19.87 -18.52 14.66
CA ALA A 582 19.50 -19.92 14.58
C ALA A 582 18.74 -20.19 13.27
N ASP A 583 19.48 -20.22 12.16
CA ASP A 583 19.00 -20.72 10.86
C ASP A 583 19.27 -22.22 10.68
N GLY A 584 18.45 -22.88 9.87
CA GLY A 584 18.70 -24.24 9.38
C GLY A 584 19.73 -24.29 8.24
N SER A 585 19.87 -25.45 7.61
CA SER A 585 20.51 -25.58 6.30
C SER A 585 19.62 -25.02 5.17
N ASP A 586 20.19 -24.79 3.99
CA ASP A 586 19.39 -24.44 2.79
C ASP A 586 18.31 -25.49 2.52
N GLY A 587 17.04 -25.06 2.48
CA GLY A 587 15.86 -25.93 2.37
C GLY A 587 15.27 -26.42 3.71
N GLY A 588 15.93 -26.11 4.83
CA GLY A 588 15.49 -26.52 6.18
C GLY A 588 14.20 -25.84 6.68
N CYS A 589 13.67 -26.41 7.76
CA CYS A 589 12.41 -25.99 8.40
C CYS A 589 12.57 -24.82 9.38
N LEU A 590 13.78 -24.62 9.90
CA LEU A 590 14.18 -23.53 10.79
C LEU A 590 14.68 -22.33 9.96
N LYS A 591 14.04 -21.17 10.11
CA LYS A 591 14.39 -19.92 9.42
C LYS A 591 14.26 -18.73 10.37
N GLY A 592 15.34 -17.98 10.56
CA GLY A 592 15.40 -16.80 11.44
C GLY A 592 15.00 -17.09 12.89
N GLY A 593 15.35 -18.26 13.43
CA GLY A 593 14.96 -18.69 14.78
C GLY A 593 13.52 -19.23 14.89
N VAL A 594 12.78 -19.37 13.79
CA VAL A 594 11.40 -19.89 13.80
C VAL A 594 11.30 -21.18 12.98
N TYR A 595 10.67 -22.21 13.55
CA TYR A 595 10.30 -23.44 12.83
C TYR A 595 8.95 -23.26 12.15
N PHE A 596 8.83 -23.73 10.90
CA PHE A 596 7.62 -23.67 10.10
C PHE A 596 7.09 -25.07 9.77
N VAL A 597 5.76 -25.21 9.71
CA VAL A 597 5.01 -26.38 9.23
C VAL A 597 3.94 -25.96 8.23
N ASP A 598 3.12 -26.90 7.73
CA ASP A 598 2.00 -26.56 6.84
C ASP A 598 0.80 -25.94 7.59
N GLY A 599 0.10 -25.04 6.91
CA GLY A 599 -1.04 -24.28 7.43
C GLY A 599 -1.50 -23.20 6.46
N ASP A 600 -2.19 -22.20 7.01
CA ASP A 600 -2.80 -21.10 6.26
C ASP A 600 -2.05 -19.75 6.37
N GLU A 601 -0.75 -19.76 6.69
CA GLU A 601 0.10 -18.61 7.11
C GLU A 601 0.03 -18.31 8.61
N SER A 602 -1.13 -18.49 9.24
CA SER A 602 -1.32 -18.16 10.66
C SER A 602 -1.62 -19.38 11.54
N VAL A 603 -2.51 -20.27 11.09
CA VAL A 603 -2.98 -21.45 11.84
C VAL A 603 -2.43 -22.73 11.19
N PRO A 604 -1.67 -23.57 11.93
CA PRO A 604 -1.22 -24.86 11.42
C PRO A 604 -2.38 -25.81 11.10
N VAL A 605 -2.22 -26.70 10.11
CA VAL A 605 -3.24 -27.70 9.72
C VAL A 605 -3.70 -28.55 10.91
N LEU A 606 -2.79 -28.88 11.84
CA LEU A 606 -3.11 -29.58 13.09
C LEU A 606 -4.24 -28.90 13.88
N SER A 607 -4.23 -27.56 13.95
CA SER A 607 -5.23 -26.80 14.71
C SER A 607 -6.52 -26.58 13.93
N ALA A 608 -6.42 -26.39 12.62
CA ALA A 608 -7.58 -26.13 11.78
C ALA A 608 -8.39 -27.39 11.41
N GLY A 609 -7.70 -28.50 11.12
CA GLY A 609 -8.33 -29.73 10.63
C GLY A 609 -8.73 -30.73 11.70
N PHE A 610 -7.93 -30.92 12.77
CA PHE A 610 -8.02 -32.10 13.64
C PHE A 610 -9.42 -32.34 14.25
N MET A 611 -10.11 -31.27 14.67
CA MET A 611 -11.45 -31.42 15.25
C MET A 611 -12.47 -31.95 14.23
N CYS A 612 -12.55 -31.40 13.01
CA CYS A 612 -13.42 -31.99 11.98
C CYS A 612 -12.88 -33.33 11.43
N ALA A 613 -11.56 -33.57 11.47
CA ALA A 613 -10.93 -34.78 10.88
C ALA A 613 -11.11 -36.03 11.75
N LYS A 614 -11.03 -35.85 13.07
CA LYS A 614 -10.94 -36.92 14.08
C LYS A 614 -11.81 -36.65 15.30
N GLY A 615 -11.82 -35.43 15.82
CA GLY A 615 -12.54 -35.08 17.05
C GLY A 615 -14.06 -35.25 16.93
N TRP A 616 -14.66 -34.81 15.82
CA TRP A 616 -16.10 -34.75 15.58
C TRP A 616 -16.57 -35.60 14.38
N LYS A 617 -15.69 -36.40 13.78
CA LYS A 617 -16.02 -37.16 12.57
C LYS A 617 -16.92 -38.36 12.89
N GLY A 618 -18.23 -38.18 12.69
CA GLY A 618 -19.25 -39.16 13.09
C GLY A 618 -19.55 -39.07 14.60
N VAL A 619 -20.19 -40.10 15.15
CA VAL A 619 -20.48 -40.17 16.60
C VAL A 619 -19.17 -40.37 17.37
N THR A 620 -18.83 -39.41 18.23
CA THR A 620 -17.65 -39.48 19.11
C THR A 620 -18.00 -38.96 20.50
N ARG A 621 -17.09 -39.10 21.47
CA ARG A 621 -17.26 -38.48 22.81
C ARG A 621 -17.39 -36.94 22.77
N PHE A 622 -16.85 -36.30 21.73
CA PHE A 622 -16.94 -34.85 21.51
C PHE A 622 -18.13 -34.47 20.60
N ASN A 623 -18.65 -35.42 19.81
CA ASN A 623 -19.82 -35.27 18.94
C ASN A 623 -20.86 -36.38 19.26
N PRO A 624 -21.55 -36.30 20.42
CA PRO A 624 -22.42 -37.37 20.87
C PRO A 624 -23.70 -37.50 20.02
N SER A 625 -24.18 -36.40 19.44
CA SER A 625 -25.34 -36.34 18.54
C SER A 625 -25.04 -36.81 17.11
N GLY A 626 -23.76 -37.02 16.75
CA GLY A 626 -23.37 -37.43 15.41
C GLY A 626 -23.55 -36.36 14.32
N SER A 627 -23.56 -35.08 14.71
CA SER A 627 -23.68 -33.91 13.81
C SER A 627 -22.67 -34.00 12.66
N ALA A 628 -23.08 -33.69 11.42
CA ALA A 628 -22.26 -33.96 10.25
C ALA A 628 -21.02 -33.05 10.17
N ALA A 629 -19.81 -33.63 10.21
CA ALA A 629 -18.54 -32.90 10.20
C ALA A 629 -17.76 -33.07 8.89
N TYR A 630 -17.39 -31.95 8.27
CA TYR A 630 -16.74 -31.87 6.96
C TYR A 630 -15.43 -31.06 7.03
N ILE A 631 -14.52 -31.34 6.08
CA ILE A 631 -13.28 -30.59 5.85
C ILE A 631 -13.25 -30.16 4.39
N GLN A 632 -12.77 -28.95 4.13
CA GLN A 632 -12.40 -28.47 2.81
C GLN A 632 -11.06 -27.74 2.89
N GLU A 633 -10.07 -28.22 2.14
CA GLU A 633 -8.69 -27.73 2.17
C GLU A 633 -8.37 -26.92 0.92
N TYR A 634 -8.12 -25.62 1.08
CA TYR A 634 -7.91 -24.68 -0.02
C TYR A 634 -6.42 -24.55 -0.29
N ARG A 635 -5.93 -25.32 -1.27
CA ARG A 635 -4.52 -25.29 -1.68
C ARG A 635 -4.13 -23.89 -2.16
N HIS A 636 -3.23 -23.23 -1.45
CA HIS A 636 -2.79 -21.89 -1.78
C HIS A 636 -2.13 -21.84 -3.17
N LYS A 637 -2.62 -20.91 -4.01
CA LYS A 637 -1.91 -20.40 -5.17
C LYS A 637 -1.67 -18.89 -4.97
N PRO A 638 -0.44 -18.39 -5.16
CA PRO A 638 -0.21 -16.94 -5.22
C PRO A 638 -0.86 -16.36 -6.48
N PRO A 639 -1.24 -15.07 -6.50
CA PRO A 639 -1.83 -14.42 -7.67
C PRO A 639 -0.97 -14.61 -8.93
N ALA A 640 -1.61 -15.05 -10.03
CA ALA A 640 -0.95 -15.24 -11.32
C ALA A 640 -0.63 -13.92 -12.02
N SER A 641 -1.28 -12.82 -11.62
CA SER A 641 -0.94 -11.47 -12.09
C SER A 641 -1.10 -10.39 -11.01
N LEU A 642 -0.41 -9.25 -11.21
CA LEU A 642 -0.51 -8.06 -10.35
C LEU A 642 -1.92 -7.46 -10.27
N PHE A 643 -2.78 -7.79 -11.24
CA PHE A 643 -4.14 -7.26 -11.41
C PHE A 643 -5.22 -8.08 -10.67
N GLU A 644 -4.88 -9.24 -10.11
CA GLU A 644 -5.85 -10.25 -9.65
C GLU A 644 -6.43 -10.00 -8.24
N GLY A 645 -5.96 -8.97 -7.52
CA GLY A 645 -6.52 -8.56 -6.22
C GLY A 645 -5.82 -9.20 -5.00
N ARG A 646 -6.60 -9.70 -4.04
CA ARG A 646 -6.21 -10.84 -3.16
C ARG A 646 -6.50 -12.10 -3.99
N GLY A 647 -5.62 -13.10 -3.96
CA GLY A 647 -5.67 -14.19 -4.96
C GLY A 647 -6.99 -14.96 -4.97
N LEU A 648 -7.60 -15.14 -6.15
CA LEU A 648 -8.88 -15.85 -6.33
C LEU A 648 -8.80 -17.33 -5.90
N GLU A 649 -7.59 -17.88 -5.84
CA GLU A 649 -7.28 -19.22 -5.33
C GLU A 649 -6.27 -19.17 -4.15
N SER A 650 -6.21 -18.05 -3.41
CA SER A 650 -5.33 -17.91 -2.24
C SER A 650 -5.87 -18.71 -1.06
N GLY A 651 -4.97 -19.41 -0.36
CA GLY A 651 -5.26 -20.11 0.90
C GLY A 651 -4.84 -19.33 2.14
N ALA A 652 -4.29 -18.10 2.03
CA ALA A 652 -3.75 -17.41 3.21
C ALA A 652 -4.88 -16.95 4.15
N HIS A 653 -4.63 -16.96 5.47
CA HIS A 653 -5.63 -16.94 6.56
C HIS A 653 -6.72 -15.87 6.44
N VAL A 654 -6.38 -14.70 5.89
CA VAL A 654 -7.30 -13.58 5.66
C VAL A 654 -7.70 -13.45 4.18
N ASP A 655 -6.82 -13.84 3.25
CA ASP A 655 -7.12 -13.86 1.81
C ASP A 655 -8.17 -14.89 1.41
N ILE A 656 -8.28 -15.99 2.15
CA ILE A 656 -9.17 -17.12 1.86
C ILE A 656 -10.65 -16.72 1.82
N MET A 657 -11.04 -15.60 2.46
CA MET A 657 -12.37 -14.99 2.34
C MET A 657 -12.65 -14.34 0.97
N GLY A 658 -11.63 -14.22 0.12
CA GLY A 658 -11.73 -13.88 -1.30
C GLY A 658 -11.57 -15.07 -2.24
N ASN A 659 -11.37 -16.29 -1.72
CA ASN A 659 -11.17 -17.49 -2.52
C ASN A 659 -12.50 -17.92 -3.18
N VAL A 660 -12.47 -18.08 -4.50
CA VAL A 660 -13.65 -18.40 -5.33
C VAL A 660 -14.32 -19.70 -4.90
N ALA A 661 -13.54 -20.75 -4.62
CA ALA A 661 -14.08 -22.03 -4.17
C ALA A 661 -14.70 -21.90 -2.77
N LEU A 662 -14.06 -21.19 -1.83
CA LEU A 662 -14.62 -21.03 -0.48
C LEU A 662 -15.93 -20.26 -0.51
N ILE A 663 -16.00 -19.22 -1.33
CA ILE A 663 -17.19 -18.43 -1.55
C ILE A 663 -18.33 -19.32 -2.11
N GLU A 664 -18.04 -20.23 -3.05
CA GLU A 664 -19.01 -21.17 -3.65
C GLU A 664 -19.45 -22.30 -2.69
N ASP A 665 -18.53 -22.83 -1.88
CA ASP A 665 -18.83 -23.80 -0.83
C ASP A 665 -19.73 -23.18 0.26
N VAL A 666 -19.47 -21.91 0.63
CA VAL A 666 -20.36 -21.12 1.50
C VAL A 666 -21.75 -20.96 0.87
N TYR A 667 -21.87 -20.65 -0.43
CA TYR A 667 -23.20 -20.55 -1.07
C TYR A 667 -23.98 -21.85 -1.11
N SER A 668 -23.29 -22.98 -1.22
CA SER A 668 -23.92 -24.30 -1.31
C SER A 668 -24.71 -24.68 -0.04
N SER A 669 -24.41 -24.06 1.10
CA SER A 669 -25.21 -24.18 2.35
C SER A 669 -26.31 -23.11 2.50
N LEU A 670 -26.33 -22.09 1.65
CA LEU A 670 -27.12 -20.86 1.84
C LEU A 670 -28.28 -20.67 0.89
N ALA A 671 -28.27 -21.33 -0.27
CA ALA A 671 -29.23 -21.13 -1.35
C ALA A 671 -29.63 -22.46 -2.01
N LEU A 672 -30.76 -22.44 -2.74
CA LEU A 672 -31.21 -23.55 -3.59
C LEU A 672 -31.38 -23.11 -5.05
N PRO A 673 -31.30 -24.03 -6.02
CA PRO A 673 -31.64 -23.74 -7.42
C PRO A 673 -33.13 -23.38 -7.61
N LEU A 674 -33.39 -22.46 -8.54
CA LEU A 674 -34.74 -21.93 -8.82
C LEU A 674 -35.76 -22.98 -9.32
N ASP A 675 -35.30 -24.10 -9.89
CA ASP A 675 -36.14 -25.12 -10.55
C ASP A 675 -37.16 -25.83 -9.63
N VAL A 676 -37.00 -25.73 -8.30
CA VAL A 676 -37.95 -26.29 -7.33
C VAL A 676 -39.08 -25.32 -6.99
N ALA A 677 -38.92 -24.01 -7.25
CA ALA A 677 -39.85 -22.97 -6.82
C ALA A 677 -40.86 -22.54 -7.91
N TYR A 678 -40.59 -22.78 -9.20
CA TYR A 678 -41.31 -22.11 -10.30
C TYR A 678 -42.29 -22.99 -11.10
N ARG A 679 -43.15 -23.73 -10.40
CA ARG A 679 -44.34 -24.40 -11.00
C ARG A 679 -45.68 -23.91 -10.42
N LEU A 680 -45.91 -22.60 -10.39
CA LEU A 680 -47.25 -22.04 -10.08
C LEU A 680 -47.50 -20.61 -10.61
N SER A 681 -47.11 -20.30 -11.86
CA SER A 681 -47.67 -19.14 -12.59
C SER A 681 -47.58 -19.28 -14.12
N HIS A 682 -48.73 -19.46 -14.76
CA HIS A 682 -49.01 -19.19 -16.18
C HIS A 682 -49.73 -17.82 -16.24
N SER A 683 -49.90 -17.08 -17.34
CA SER A 683 -49.43 -17.12 -18.74
C SER A 683 -49.85 -15.79 -19.42
N THR A 684 -49.13 -15.34 -20.46
CA THR A 684 -49.54 -14.54 -21.67
C THR A 684 -48.26 -13.91 -22.26
N HIS A 685 -47.82 -14.22 -23.49
CA HIS A 685 -48.27 -13.68 -24.80
C HIS A 685 -48.09 -12.14 -24.94
N PHE A 686 -47.60 -11.57 -26.06
CA PHE A 686 -47.49 -12.04 -27.46
C PHE A 686 -46.15 -11.62 -28.14
N SER A 687 -45.90 -12.09 -29.37
CA SER A 687 -44.76 -11.70 -30.26
C SER A 687 -45.22 -10.87 -31.47
N ILE A 688 -44.32 -10.23 -32.24
CA ILE A 688 -44.36 -10.16 -33.73
C ILE A 688 -43.14 -9.46 -34.40
N LEU A 689 -42.61 -10.15 -35.42
CA LEU A 689 -41.80 -9.87 -36.65
C LEU A 689 -40.96 -8.57 -36.91
N SER A 690 -40.39 -8.53 -38.13
CA SER A 690 -39.19 -7.82 -38.62
C SER A 690 -39.41 -7.07 -39.96
N LEU A 691 -38.31 -6.68 -40.66
CA LEU A 691 -38.18 -5.97 -41.98
C LEU A 691 -38.04 -4.43 -41.88
N SER A 692 -37.43 -3.68 -42.83
CA SER A 692 -36.92 -3.99 -44.19
C SER A 692 -35.60 -3.24 -44.55
N LEU A 693 -35.08 -3.42 -45.78
CA LEU A 693 -33.85 -2.79 -46.31
C LEU A 693 -34.07 -1.44 -47.04
N SER A 694 -32.97 -0.69 -47.15
CA SER A 694 -32.48 0.18 -48.26
C SER A 694 -33.44 1.02 -49.13
N LEU A 695 -33.04 2.29 -49.33
CA LEU A 695 -33.31 3.05 -50.56
C LEU A 695 -32.16 4.04 -50.83
N ASP A 696 -31.77 4.20 -52.10
CA ASP A 696 -30.66 5.06 -52.55
C ASP A 696 -31.04 5.73 -53.88
N LYS A 697 -30.51 6.94 -54.11
CA LYS A 697 -30.65 7.82 -55.30
C LYS A 697 -32.04 8.41 -55.62
N LEU A 698 -32.10 9.75 -55.62
CA LEU A 698 -32.66 10.54 -56.73
C LEU A 698 -31.69 11.70 -57.07
N MET A 699 -31.85 12.36 -58.21
CA MET A 699 -30.77 13.15 -58.86
C MET A 699 -31.05 14.66 -58.95
N GLY A 700 -29.99 15.49 -58.99
CA GLY A 700 -30.08 16.92 -59.38
C GLY A 700 -28.76 17.70 -59.23
N MET A 701 -28.29 18.34 -60.31
CA MET A 701 -27.15 19.29 -60.38
C MET A 701 -27.68 20.65 -60.93
N PRO A 702 -26.94 21.79 -61.01
CA PRO A 702 -25.48 21.97 -60.98
C PRO A 702 -24.92 23.27 -60.32
N SER A 703 -23.70 23.66 -60.72
CA SER A 703 -23.05 24.99 -60.67
C SER A 703 -22.41 25.55 -59.37
N LEU A 704 -21.11 25.27 -59.23
CA LEU A 704 -20.03 26.27 -59.40
C LEU A 704 -20.14 27.64 -58.68
N SER A 705 -19.98 27.71 -57.35
CA SER A 705 -19.36 28.87 -56.66
C SER A 705 -19.06 28.64 -55.17
N TRP A 706 -18.07 27.81 -54.80
CA TRP A 706 -17.60 27.75 -53.39
C TRP A 706 -16.16 27.24 -53.18
N ARG A 707 -15.65 26.36 -54.04
CA ARG A 707 -14.32 25.72 -53.86
C ARG A 707 -13.13 26.69 -53.98
N THR A 708 -13.32 27.86 -54.57
CA THR A 708 -12.28 28.89 -54.76
C THR A 708 -12.02 29.74 -53.51
N CYS A 709 -13.03 30.00 -52.67
CA CYS A 709 -12.83 30.77 -51.43
C CYS A 709 -12.13 29.95 -50.34
N PHE A 710 -12.44 28.66 -50.21
CA PHE A 710 -11.86 27.80 -49.17
C PHE A 710 -10.36 27.51 -49.38
N LEU A 711 -9.88 27.51 -50.63
CA LEU A 711 -8.47 27.28 -50.95
C LEU A 711 -7.55 28.48 -50.67
N LEU A 712 -8.10 29.70 -50.55
CA LEU A 712 -7.30 30.90 -50.22
C LEU A 712 -7.12 31.08 -48.70
N LEU A 713 -8.05 30.60 -47.89
CA LEU A 713 -7.99 30.71 -46.42
C LEU A 713 -7.00 29.72 -45.78
N VAL A 714 -6.73 28.59 -46.45
CA VAL A 714 -5.76 27.57 -46.00
C VAL A 714 -4.30 27.99 -46.24
N LEU A 715 -4.04 28.96 -47.13
CA LEU A 715 -2.69 29.43 -47.46
C LEU A 715 -2.10 30.48 -46.50
N TRP A 716 -2.81 30.85 -45.42
CA TRP A 716 -2.34 31.82 -44.42
C TRP A 716 -2.05 31.26 -43.03
N PHE A 717 -2.15 29.93 -42.84
CA PHE A 717 -1.63 29.25 -41.65
C PHE A 717 -0.33 28.49 -41.97
N ASN A 718 0.73 29.26 -42.22
CA ASN A 718 2.08 28.75 -41.95
C ASN A 718 2.19 28.58 -40.43
N VAL A 719 2.08 27.34 -39.94
CA VAL A 719 2.50 27.01 -38.57
C VAL A 719 4.02 27.15 -38.53
N VAL A 720 4.47 28.34 -38.16
CA VAL A 720 5.88 28.60 -37.89
C VAL A 720 6.24 27.78 -36.66
N ASN A 721 7.06 26.75 -36.85
CA ASN A 721 7.79 26.13 -35.74
C ASN A 721 8.78 27.17 -35.21
N GLY A 722 8.31 27.98 -34.26
CA GLY A 722 9.15 28.92 -33.53
C GLY A 722 10.30 28.17 -32.86
N GLN A 723 11.48 28.79 -32.85
CA GLN A 723 12.53 28.31 -31.94
C GLN A 723 12.09 28.60 -30.50
N PRO A 724 12.37 27.71 -29.53
CA PRO A 724 12.10 27.99 -28.13
C PRO A 724 12.77 29.30 -27.69
N LEU A 725 12.10 30.05 -26.82
CA LEU A 725 12.54 31.40 -26.42
C LEU A 725 13.87 31.40 -25.64
N VAL A 726 14.27 30.25 -25.11
CA VAL A 726 15.59 30.00 -24.48
C VAL A 726 16.14 28.65 -24.95
N PRO A 727 17.48 28.42 -24.96
CA PRO A 727 18.05 27.24 -25.61
C PRO A 727 17.66 25.89 -24.97
N ALA A 728 17.57 25.86 -23.63
CA ALA A 728 17.21 24.69 -22.84
C ALA A 728 16.52 25.10 -21.53
N LEU A 729 15.95 24.12 -20.83
CA LEU A 729 15.37 24.28 -19.49
C LEU A 729 15.97 23.27 -18.51
N PHE A 730 16.51 23.77 -17.40
CA PHE A 730 17.09 22.98 -16.32
C PHE A 730 16.22 23.04 -15.07
N ILE A 731 15.90 21.90 -14.47
CA ILE A 731 14.95 21.83 -13.35
C ILE A 731 15.58 21.07 -12.18
N PHE A 732 15.52 21.65 -10.98
CA PHE A 732 16.03 21.11 -9.72
C PHE A 732 14.96 21.22 -8.65
N GLY A 733 14.97 20.31 -7.67
CA GLY A 733 14.09 20.41 -6.51
C GLY A 733 13.42 19.12 -6.04
N ASP A 734 12.20 19.29 -5.55
CA ASP A 734 11.34 18.32 -4.86
C ASP A 734 10.29 17.68 -5.79
N SER A 735 9.30 16.99 -5.21
CA SER A 735 8.25 16.24 -5.94
C SER A 735 7.30 17.11 -6.75
N VAL A 736 7.20 18.41 -6.44
CA VAL A 736 6.38 19.38 -7.21
C VAL A 736 6.91 19.52 -8.64
N VAL A 737 8.19 19.23 -8.86
CA VAL A 737 8.86 19.36 -10.16
C VAL A 737 9.61 18.09 -10.63
N ASP A 738 9.57 16.97 -9.90
CA ASP A 738 10.12 15.68 -10.34
C ASP A 738 9.28 15.06 -11.47
N VAL A 739 9.92 14.74 -12.59
CA VAL A 739 9.29 14.10 -13.76
C VAL A 739 9.56 12.60 -13.87
N GLY A 740 10.29 12.03 -12.91
CA GLY A 740 10.52 10.59 -12.75
C GLY A 740 11.96 10.16 -12.44
N ASN A 741 12.78 10.96 -11.77
CA ASN A 741 14.12 10.53 -11.33
C ASN A 741 14.04 9.48 -10.21
N ASN A 742 13.07 9.60 -9.28
CA ASN A 742 12.86 8.63 -8.21
C ASN A 742 12.57 7.20 -8.71
N ASN A 743 12.15 7.04 -9.97
CA ASN A 743 11.94 5.75 -10.61
C ASN A 743 13.22 4.89 -10.70
N TYR A 744 14.39 5.53 -10.65
CA TYR A 744 15.69 4.92 -10.90
C TYR A 744 16.53 4.69 -9.63
N ILE A 745 15.95 4.92 -8.44
CA ILE A 745 16.61 4.76 -7.13
C ILE A 745 15.76 3.90 -6.17
N TYR A 746 16.37 3.42 -5.09
CA TYR A 746 15.68 2.61 -4.06
C TYR A 746 15.02 3.49 -2.99
N THR A 747 13.93 4.15 -3.38
CA THR A 747 13.00 4.88 -2.48
C THR A 747 11.57 4.34 -2.58
N ILE A 748 10.75 4.58 -1.55
CA ILE A 748 9.30 4.39 -1.56
C ILE A 748 8.55 5.61 -2.17
N ILE A 749 9.20 6.77 -2.27
CA ILE A 749 8.60 8.01 -2.76
C ILE A 749 8.59 7.99 -4.29
N LYS A 750 7.58 7.37 -4.88
CA LYS A 750 7.43 7.15 -6.33
C LYS A 750 6.00 7.40 -6.79
N ALA A 751 5.89 7.83 -8.05
CA ALA A 751 4.63 8.07 -8.78
C ALA A 751 4.64 7.43 -10.17
N ASN A 752 5.26 6.24 -10.29
CA ASN A 752 5.43 5.49 -11.54
C ASN A 752 4.40 4.35 -11.73
N PHE A 753 3.26 4.45 -11.04
CA PHE A 753 2.12 3.54 -11.10
C PHE A 753 0.81 4.36 -11.13
N PRO A 754 -0.30 3.82 -11.70
CA PRO A 754 -1.57 4.52 -11.70
C PRO A 754 -2.10 4.74 -10.27
N PRO A 755 -2.90 5.79 -10.00
CA PRO A 755 -3.55 6.67 -10.98
C PRO A 755 -2.69 7.87 -11.46
N TYR A 756 -1.45 8.04 -10.99
CA TYR A 756 -0.56 9.09 -11.49
C TYR A 756 -0.41 9.06 -13.01
N GLY A 757 -0.27 10.21 -13.65
CA GLY A 757 -0.13 10.34 -15.11
C GLY A 757 -1.33 9.86 -15.94
N ARG A 758 -2.51 9.62 -15.34
CA ARG A 758 -3.73 9.21 -16.05
C ARG A 758 -4.25 10.22 -17.09
N ASP A 759 -4.02 11.51 -16.86
CA ASP A 759 -4.49 12.62 -17.71
C ASP A 759 -3.35 13.20 -18.57
N PHE A 760 -2.09 12.83 -18.27
CA PHE A 760 -0.91 13.15 -19.10
C PHE A 760 -1.08 12.61 -20.54
N PRO A 761 -0.50 13.22 -21.60
CA PRO A 761 -0.81 12.90 -23.02
C PRO A 761 -0.53 11.47 -23.55
N LYS A 762 -0.23 10.50 -22.69
CA LYS A 762 -0.16 9.07 -23.01
C LYS A 762 -0.93 8.18 -22.02
N HIS A 763 -1.61 8.76 -21.04
CA HIS A 763 -2.31 8.07 -19.95
C HIS A 763 -1.41 7.07 -19.20
N THR A 764 -0.14 7.43 -19.01
CA THR A 764 0.88 6.60 -18.36
C THR A 764 1.58 7.32 -17.21
N PRO A 765 1.74 6.70 -16.02
CA PRO A 765 2.51 7.26 -14.93
C PRO A 765 3.99 7.40 -15.32
N THR A 766 4.53 8.62 -15.26
CA THR A 766 5.96 8.85 -15.58
C THR A 766 6.85 8.94 -14.34
N GLY A 767 6.29 8.98 -13.14
CA GLY A 767 7.00 9.46 -11.93
C GLY A 767 6.72 10.93 -11.58
N ARG A 768 5.83 11.62 -12.31
CA ARG A 768 5.26 12.91 -11.90
C ARG A 768 4.25 12.70 -10.77
N PHE A 769 4.32 13.50 -9.71
CA PHE A 769 3.37 13.47 -8.59
C PHE A 769 2.06 14.21 -8.92
N CYS A 770 1.50 13.97 -10.10
CA CYS A 770 0.31 14.63 -10.64
C CYS A 770 -0.53 13.63 -11.46
N ASN A 771 -1.81 13.93 -11.70
CA ASN A 771 -2.61 13.22 -12.69
C ASN A 771 -2.12 13.45 -14.12
N GLY A 772 -1.53 14.61 -14.40
CA GLY A 772 -1.07 15.01 -15.73
C GLY A 772 0.24 15.79 -15.70
N LYS A 773 0.29 16.89 -16.44
CA LYS A 773 1.41 17.84 -16.47
C LYS A 773 1.65 18.51 -15.13
N LEU A 774 2.92 18.83 -14.88
CA LEU A 774 3.35 19.75 -13.82
C LEU A 774 3.39 21.19 -14.35
N ALA A 775 3.44 22.18 -13.46
CA ALA A 775 3.55 23.58 -13.86
C ALA A 775 4.76 23.82 -14.78
N THR A 776 5.87 23.14 -14.52
CA THR A 776 7.10 23.20 -15.33
C THR A 776 6.96 22.60 -16.74
N ASP A 777 6.02 21.68 -16.96
CA ASP A 777 5.71 21.16 -18.31
C ASP A 777 4.96 22.21 -19.13
N PHE A 778 3.99 22.89 -18.52
CA PHE A 778 3.31 24.03 -19.13
C PHE A 778 4.27 25.22 -19.34
N THR A 779 5.21 25.48 -18.42
CA THR A 779 6.27 26.48 -18.64
C THR A 779 7.12 26.14 -19.87
N ALA A 780 7.46 24.87 -20.10
CA ALA A 780 8.19 24.46 -21.29
C ALA A 780 7.37 24.66 -22.58
N GLU A 781 6.07 24.35 -22.57
CA GLU A 781 5.17 24.61 -23.70
C GLU A 781 5.04 26.12 -23.99
N ASN A 782 4.85 26.95 -22.96
CA ASN A 782 4.75 28.40 -23.07
C ASN A 782 6.08 29.05 -23.53
N LEU A 783 7.23 28.42 -23.26
CA LEU A 783 8.55 28.81 -23.80
C LEU A 783 8.80 28.29 -25.23
N GLY A 784 7.86 27.56 -25.84
CA GLY A 784 7.95 27.06 -27.22
C GLY A 784 8.67 25.72 -27.40
N PHE A 785 8.93 24.96 -26.33
CA PHE A 785 9.54 23.63 -26.45
C PHE A 785 8.54 22.59 -26.96
N THR A 786 8.95 21.80 -27.95
CA THR A 786 8.15 20.70 -28.53
C THR A 786 8.20 19.39 -27.72
N SER A 787 8.98 19.37 -26.62
CA SER A 787 9.06 18.28 -25.64
C SER A 787 9.64 18.79 -24.33
N TYR A 788 9.14 18.29 -23.21
CA TYR A 788 9.64 18.59 -21.87
C TYR A 788 11.06 18.04 -21.63
N PRO A 789 11.87 18.66 -20.74
CA PRO A 789 13.12 18.09 -20.26
C PRO A 789 12.92 16.70 -19.63
N PRO A 790 13.73 15.68 -19.98
CA PRO A 790 13.61 14.35 -19.40
C PRO A 790 14.13 14.31 -17.95
N ALA A 791 13.64 13.34 -17.17
CA ALA A 791 14.32 12.92 -15.94
C ALA A 791 15.75 12.46 -16.28
N TYR A 792 16.75 13.03 -15.62
CA TYR A 792 18.16 12.83 -15.92
C TYR A 792 18.61 11.37 -15.84
N LEU A 793 18.11 10.63 -14.85
CA LEU A 793 18.43 9.20 -14.69
C LEU A 793 17.75 8.30 -15.75
N SER A 794 16.88 8.86 -16.59
CA SER A 794 16.18 8.11 -17.62
C SER A 794 17.09 7.77 -18.80
N LYS A 795 16.88 6.57 -19.39
CA LYS A 795 17.50 6.15 -20.67
C LYS A 795 17.20 7.14 -21.83
N LYS A 796 16.19 8.01 -21.69
CA LYS A 796 15.85 9.09 -22.64
C LYS A 796 16.79 10.31 -22.58
N ALA A 797 17.48 10.56 -21.47
CA ALA A 797 18.38 11.72 -21.30
C ALA A 797 19.74 11.46 -21.99
N ARG A 798 19.74 11.36 -23.33
CA ARG A 798 20.92 10.99 -24.13
C ARG A 798 20.93 11.67 -25.51
N GLY A 799 22.13 11.89 -26.04
CA GLY A 799 22.32 12.45 -27.39
C GLY A 799 21.63 13.81 -27.56
N LYS A 800 21.04 14.06 -28.73
CA LYS A 800 20.40 15.34 -29.07
C LYS A 800 19.23 15.74 -28.16
N ILE A 801 18.62 14.82 -27.40
CA ILE A 801 17.56 15.16 -26.43
C ILE A 801 18.12 16.06 -25.32
N LEU A 802 19.40 15.92 -24.97
CA LEU A 802 20.06 16.77 -23.97
C LEU A 802 20.10 18.25 -24.36
N LEU A 803 19.93 18.59 -25.64
CA LEU A 803 19.89 19.98 -26.11
C LEU A 803 18.63 20.73 -25.62
N LEU A 804 17.59 20.02 -25.18
CA LEU A 804 16.39 20.61 -24.55
C LEU A 804 16.61 20.92 -23.06
N GLY A 805 17.72 20.45 -22.49
CA GLY A 805 18.01 20.48 -21.06
C GLY A 805 17.69 19.15 -20.38
N SER A 806 17.52 19.19 -19.06
CA SER A 806 17.24 18.00 -18.24
C SER A 806 16.66 18.39 -16.89
N ASN A 807 15.87 17.48 -16.32
CA ASN A 807 15.30 17.59 -14.99
C ASN A 807 16.06 16.69 -14.00
N PHE A 808 16.56 17.27 -12.92
CA PHE A 808 17.35 16.64 -11.86
C PHE A 808 16.59 16.52 -10.53
N ALA A 809 15.37 17.05 -10.46
CA ALA A 809 14.54 17.06 -9.25
C ALA A 809 14.16 15.64 -8.79
N SER A 810 13.77 15.51 -7.52
CA SER A 810 13.56 14.24 -6.86
C SER A 810 12.52 14.37 -5.75
N GLY A 811 11.48 13.54 -5.78
CA GLY A 811 10.45 13.52 -4.74
C GLY A 811 11.02 13.30 -3.33
N ALA A 812 10.52 14.06 -2.36
CA ALA A 812 11.04 14.20 -0.99
C ALA A 812 12.45 14.82 -0.83
N SER A 813 13.00 15.46 -1.88
CA SER A 813 14.19 16.32 -1.74
C SER A 813 13.88 17.70 -1.15
N GLY A 814 14.91 18.45 -0.78
CA GLY A 814 14.82 19.77 -0.16
C GLY A 814 16.18 20.50 -0.09
N TYR A 815 16.20 21.67 0.53
CA TYR A 815 17.43 22.42 0.83
C TYR A 815 18.21 21.83 2.01
N TYR A 816 17.57 21.08 2.91
CA TYR A 816 18.26 20.36 3.98
C TYR A 816 18.57 18.93 3.53
N GLU A 817 19.86 18.59 3.41
CA GLU A 817 20.32 17.32 2.84
C GLU A 817 19.78 16.09 3.60
N ALA A 818 19.61 16.19 4.91
CA ALA A 818 19.03 15.13 5.73
C ALA A 818 17.55 14.83 5.41
N THR A 819 16.79 15.79 4.88
CA THR A 819 15.40 15.58 4.43
C THR A 819 15.34 14.55 3.31
N ALA A 820 16.19 14.70 2.29
CA ALA A 820 16.25 13.74 1.18
C ALA A 820 16.77 12.37 1.66
N ASN A 821 17.78 12.37 2.52
CA ASN A 821 18.39 11.14 3.05
C ASN A 821 17.38 10.29 3.84
N LEU A 822 16.47 10.91 4.61
CA LEU A 822 15.40 10.23 5.36
C LEU A 822 14.52 9.32 4.49
N TYR A 823 14.34 9.68 3.21
CA TYR A 823 13.50 8.94 2.25
C TYR A 823 14.30 8.22 1.15
N HIS A 824 15.63 8.16 1.27
CA HIS A 824 16.53 7.70 0.20
C HIS A 824 16.31 8.42 -1.15
N ALA A 825 15.92 9.70 -1.10
CA ALA A 825 15.76 10.58 -2.25
C ALA A 825 17.11 11.17 -2.70
N ILE A 826 17.12 11.94 -3.80
CA ILE A 826 18.34 12.58 -4.33
C ILE A 826 18.46 13.99 -3.71
N PRO A 827 19.36 14.22 -2.74
CA PRO A 827 19.54 15.55 -2.14
C PRO A 827 20.01 16.56 -3.18
N LEU A 828 19.68 17.84 -2.96
CA LEU A 828 19.98 18.93 -3.90
C LEU A 828 21.48 19.04 -4.25
N SER A 829 22.36 18.67 -3.31
CA SER A 829 23.81 18.47 -3.49
C SER A 829 24.13 17.45 -4.60
N LYS A 830 23.40 16.34 -4.65
CA LYS A 830 23.56 15.27 -5.64
C LYS A 830 22.90 15.62 -6.98
N GLN A 831 21.80 16.38 -6.97
CA GLN A 831 21.22 16.95 -8.19
C GLN A 831 22.21 17.88 -8.90
N LEU A 832 23.00 18.66 -8.15
CA LEU A 832 24.09 19.48 -8.69
C LEU A 832 25.22 18.64 -9.31
N GLN A 833 25.62 17.53 -8.67
CA GLN A 833 26.62 16.60 -9.24
C GLN A 833 26.11 15.97 -10.55
N TYR A 834 24.83 15.62 -10.62
CA TYR A 834 24.21 15.13 -11.86
C TYR A 834 24.17 16.21 -12.95
N TYR A 835 24.01 17.49 -12.59
CA TYR A 835 24.14 18.59 -13.55
C TYR A 835 25.59 18.79 -14.05
N GLN A 836 26.61 18.60 -13.21
CA GLN A 836 28.02 18.64 -13.65
C GLN A 836 28.34 17.50 -14.65
N ASP A 837 27.85 16.29 -14.39
CA ASP A 837 27.93 15.13 -15.29
C ASP A 837 27.11 15.35 -16.59
N TYR A 838 25.95 16.01 -16.49
CA TYR A 838 25.18 16.47 -17.65
C TYR A 838 25.98 17.47 -18.52
N GLN A 839 26.68 18.45 -17.93
CA GLN A 839 27.43 19.45 -18.68
C GLN A 839 28.53 18.81 -19.55
N GLN A 840 29.19 17.77 -19.05
CA GLN A 840 30.17 16.99 -19.83
C GLN A 840 29.51 16.32 -21.04
N LYS A 841 28.31 15.74 -20.85
CA LYS A 841 27.53 15.11 -21.92
C LYS A 841 26.99 16.13 -22.92
N LEU A 842 26.63 17.33 -22.48
CA LEU A 842 26.25 18.43 -23.36
C LEU A 842 27.43 18.89 -24.24
N VAL A 843 28.63 19.02 -23.67
CA VAL A 843 29.86 19.34 -24.44
C VAL A 843 30.14 18.28 -25.50
N ALA A 844 29.93 17.00 -25.20
CA ALA A 844 30.10 15.90 -26.16
C ALA A 844 29.05 15.88 -27.30
N VAL A 845 27.88 16.50 -27.11
CA VAL A 845 26.80 16.54 -28.12
C VAL A 845 26.77 17.86 -28.91
N ALA A 846 27.07 18.99 -28.28
CA ALA A 846 26.98 20.32 -28.86
C ALA A 846 28.34 20.92 -29.26
N GLY A 847 29.44 20.45 -28.68
CA GLY A 847 30.75 21.10 -28.71
C GLY A 847 30.88 22.21 -27.65
N LYS A 848 32.12 22.46 -27.19
CA LYS A 848 32.41 23.31 -26.00
C LYS A 848 31.84 24.74 -26.09
N SER A 849 31.89 25.38 -27.26
CA SER A 849 31.37 26.74 -27.45
C SER A 849 29.84 26.78 -27.33
N ASN A 850 29.14 25.95 -28.11
CA ASN A 850 27.68 25.86 -28.11
C ASN A 850 27.15 25.42 -26.73
N ALA A 851 27.81 24.46 -26.07
CA ALA A 851 27.44 24.04 -24.73
C ALA A 851 27.50 25.20 -23.71
N SER A 852 28.51 26.09 -23.80
CA SER A 852 28.61 27.29 -22.97
C SER A 852 27.49 28.30 -23.26
N SER A 853 27.17 28.51 -24.54
CA SER A 853 26.05 29.37 -24.96
C SER A 853 24.69 28.83 -24.50
N ILE A 854 24.48 27.50 -24.58
CA ILE A 854 23.28 26.85 -24.05
C ILE A 854 23.21 27.06 -22.53
N VAL A 855 24.26 26.69 -21.77
CA VAL A 855 24.32 26.85 -20.31
C VAL A 855 24.05 28.30 -19.85
N SER A 856 24.63 29.29 -20.51
CA SER A 856 24.45 30.69 -20.11
C SER A 856 23.12 31.32 -20.56
N GLY A 857 22.57 30.91 -21.71
CA GLY A 857 21.29 31.42 -22.22
C GLY A 857 20.04 30.72 -21.69
N SER A 858 20.18 29.57 -21.03
CA SER A 858 19.06 28.74 -20.57
C SER A 858 18.48 29.17 -19.23
N ILE A 859 17.22 28.80 -18.99
CA ILE A 859 16.53 29.02 -17.71
C ILE A 859 16.76 27.82 -16.77
N TYR A 860 16.96 28.14 -15.49
CA TYR A 860 17.11 27.21 -14.39
C TYR A 860 15.94 27.41 -13.43
N LEU A 861 15.15 26.38 -13.17
CA LEU A 861 14.04 26.40 -12.20
C LEU A 861 14.40 25.58 -10.96
N VAL A 862 14.15 26.14 -9.78
CA VAL A 862 14.47 25.55 -8.48
C VAL A 862 13.24 25.57 -7.58
N SER A 863 12.76 24.39 -7.16
CA SER A 863 11.72 24.20 -6.13
C SER A 863 12.33 23.55 -4.89
N GLY A 864 11.85 23.85 -3.69
CA GLY A 864 12.34 23.21 -2.47
C GLY A 864 11.81 23.84 -1.18
N GLY A 865 12.17 23.25 -0.04
CA GLY A 865 11.72 23.68 1.29
C GLY A 865 10.39 23.05 1.74
N SER A 866 9.49 22.67 0.80
CA SER A 866 8.19 22.07 1.13
C SER A 866 8.37 20.77 1.93
N SER A 867 9.24 19.88 1.43
CA SER A 867 9.65 18.65 2.13
C SER A 867 10.38 18.94 3.44
N ASP A 868 11.26 19.96 3.47
CA ASP A 868 12.05 20.29 4.66
C ASP A 868 11.16 20.67 5.85
N PHE A 869 10.06 21.39 5.59
CA PHE A 869 9.07 21.70 6.62
C PHE A 869 8.15 20.52 6.92
N ILE A 870 7.43 20.02 5.92
CA ILE A 870 6.27 19.13 6.13
C ILE A 870 6.66 17.65 6.25
N GLN A 871 7.73 17.22 5.56
CA GLN A 871 8.21 15.83 5.57
C GLN A 871 9.43 15.63 6.47
N ASN A 872 9.90 16.68 7.17
CA ASN A 872 10.99 16.60 8.14
C ASN A 872 10.70 17.47 9.38
N TYR A 873 10.92 18.79 9.34
CA TYR A 873 10.92 19.66 10.53
C TYR A 873 9.69 19.52 11.44
N TYR A 874 8.47 19.50 10.91
CA TYR A 874 7.25 19.42 11.72
C TYR A 874 6.89 18.01 12.23
N ILE A 875 7.57 16.96 11.73
CA ILE A 875 7.38 15.57 12.17
C ILE A 875 8.61 14.99 12.90
N ASN A 876 9.76 15.67 12.83
CA ASN A 876 11.01 15.29 13.44
C ASN A 876 11.18 15.98 14.81
N PRO A 877 10.98 15.26 15.94
CA PRO A 877 10.98 15.88 17.26
C PRO A 877 12.36 16.41 17.68
N LEU A 878 13.45 15.96 17.06
CA LEU A 878 14.80 16.46 17.33
C LEU A 878 15.00 17.84 16.68
N LEU A 879 14.67 17.99 15.39
CA LEU A 879 14.74 19.29 14.71
C LEU A 879 13.76 20.31 15.31
N TYR A 880 12.53 19.88 15.58
CA TYR A 880 11.49 20.72 16.17
C TYR A 880 11.85 21.22 17.58
N ARG A 881 12.64 20.44 18.34
CA ARG A 881 13.16 20.83 19.67
C ARG A 881 14.44 21.66 19.59
N ALA A 882 15.30 21.41 18.59
CA ALA A 882 16.59 22.09 18.45
C ALA A 882 16.48 23.49 17.81
N TYR A 883 15.50 23.69 16.92
CA TYR A 883 15.35 24.92 16.15
C TYR A 883 13.90 25.41 16.13
N THR A 884 13.70 26.72 16.25
CA THR A 884 12.43 27.36 15.83
C THR A 884 12.28 27.32 14.30
N PRO A 885 11.07 27.50 13.74
CA PRO A 885 10.88 27.53 12.29
C PRO A 885 11.70 28.62 11.59
N ASP A 886 11.95 29.73 12.31
CA ASP A 886 12.70 30.87 11.81
C ASP A 886 14.21 30.59 11.73
N GLN A 887 14.79 29.98 12.78
CA GLN A 887 16.17 29.50 12.78
C GLN A 887 16.40 28.36 11.78
N PHE A 888 15.43 27.44 11.63
CA PHE A 888 15.50 26.40 10.61
C PHE A 888 15.49 27.02 9.20
N SER A 889 14.68 28.07 8.98
CA SER A 889 14.70 28.83 7.72
C SER A 889 16.08 29.43 7.41
N ASP A 890 16.85 29.88 8.41
CA ASP A 890 18.22 30.40 8.19
C ASP A 890 19.20 29.30 7.75
N ILE A 891 19.02 28.06 8.23
CA ILE A 891 19.80 26.90 7.76
C ILE A 891 19.45 26.60 6.30
N LEU A 892 18.15 26.59 5.95
CA LEU A 892 17.70 26.39 4.58
C LEU A 892 18.19 27.52 3.64
N MET A 893 18.24 28.77 4.11
CA MET A 893 18.78 29.91 3.35
C MET A 893 20.29 29.80 3.09
N GLN A 894 21.06 29.23 4.02
CA GLN A 894 22.49 28.94 3.77
C GLN A 894 22.65 27.89 2.67
N SER A 895 21.91 26.77 2.74
CA SER A 895 21.91 25.75 1.68
C SER A 895 21.49 26.33 0.33
N TYR A 896 20.40 27.10 0.29
CA TYR A 896 19.90 27.78 -0.91
C TYR A 896 20.96 28.72 -1.50
N ALA A 897 21.54 29.61 -0.69
CA ALA A 897 22.54 30.57 -1.15
C ALA A 897 23.80 29.89 -1.69
N ASN A 898 24.24 28.79 -1.05
CA ASN A 898 25.37 27.99 -1.53
C ASN A 898 25.04 27.29 -2.86
N PHE A 899 23.84 26.73 -3.00
CA PHE A 899 23.39 26.09 -4.23
C PHE A 899 23.32 27.07 -5.41
N ILE A 900 22.77 28.28 -5.20
CA ILE A 900 22.70 29.33 -6.24
C ILE A 900 24.10 29.82 -6.63
N GLN A 901 25.00 30.06 -5.68
CA GLN A 901 26.40 30.42 -5.97
C GLN A 901 27.10 29.34 -6.79
N ASN A 902 26.87 28.06 -6.48
CA ASN A 902 27.44 26.94 -7.23
C ASN A 902 26.86 26.83 -8.65
N LEU A 903 25.53 26.98 -8.84
CA LEU A 903 24.94 27.02 -10.19
C LEU A 903 25.50 28.19 -11.03
N TYR A 904 25.63 29.38 -10.42
CA TYR A 904 26.25 30.54 -11.06
C TYR A 904 27.73 30.27 -11.43
N GLY A 905 28.49 29.60 -10.55
CA GLY A 905 29.86 29.16 -10.82
C GLY A 905 29.96 28.14 -11.97
N LEU A 906 28.94 27.29 -12.13
CA LEU A 906 28.79 26.37 -13.27
C LEU A 906 28.21 27.04 -14.54
N GLY A 907 28.06 28.37 -14.55
CA GLY A 907 27.69 29.15 -15.73
C GLY A 907 26.20 29.53 -15.86
N ALA A 908 25.34 29.16 -14.90
CA ALA A 908 23.94 29.56 -14.90
C ALA A 908 23.79 31.10 -14.76
N ARG A 909 22.90 31.72 -15.53
CA ARG A 909 22.68 33.19 -15.49
C ARG A 909 21.21 33.62 -15.36
N ARG A 910 20.25 32.76 -15.69
CA ARG A 910 18.80 33.02 -15.61
C ARG A 910 18.16 31.99 -14.69
N ILE A 911 17.94 32.32 -13.43
CA ILE A 911 17.45 31.38 -12.41
C ILE A 911 16.11 31.85 -11.84
N GLY A 912 15.07 31.03 -11.96
CA GLY A 912 13.84 31.14 -11.19
C GLY A 912 13.88 30.23 -9.97
N VAL A 913 13.57 30.76 -8.79
CA VAL A 913 13.31 29.96 -7.58
C VAL A 913 11.86 30.16 -7.15
N THR A 914 11.13 29.09 -6.86
CA THR A 914 9.75 29.22 -6.35
C THR A 914 9.76 29.61 -4.88
N THR A 915 8.76 30.38 -4.46
CA THR A 915 8.40 30.47 -3.03
C THR A 915 7.90 29.12 -2.50
N LEU A 916 7.76 28.99 -1.18
CA LEU A 916 6.94 27.94 -0.59
C LEU A 916 5.46 28.19 -0.90
N PRO A 917 4.67 27.14 -1.19
CA PRO A 917 3.21 27.24 -1.23
C PRO A 917 2.64 27.56 0.16
N PRO A 918 1.33 27.85 0.28
CA PRO A 918 0.65 27.90 1.57
C PRO A 918 0.63 26.51 2.24
N LEU A 919 1.71 26.18 2.96
CA LEU A 919 1.95 24.87 3.55
C LEU A 919 0.81 24.39 4.47
N GLY A 920 0.13 25.31 5.15
CA GLY A 920 -1.03 25.01 5.99
C GLY A 920 -2.30 24.69 5.22
N CYS A 921 -2.35 24.94 3.91
CA CYS A 921 -3.50 24.70 3.05
C CYS A 921 -3.42 23.38 2.25
N LEU A 922 -2.32 22.63 2.35
CA LEU A 922 -2.20 21.32 1.69
C LEU A 922 -3.13 20.31 2.40
N PRO A 923 -3.89 19.44 1.70
CA PRO A 923 -4.87 18.53 2.33
C PRO A 923 -4.28 17.67 3.46
N ALA A 924 -3.06 17.15 3.27
CA ALA A 924 -2.35 16.39 4.30
C ALA A 924 -1.90 17.27 5.47
N ALA A 925 -1.52 18.52 5.24
CA ALA A 925 -1.15 19.44 6.31
C ALA A 925 -2.38 19.87 7.14
N ILE A 926 -3.54 20.09 6.51
CA ILE A 926 -4.83 20.28 7.18
C ILE A 926 -5.16 19.05 8.01
N THR A 927 -5.11 17.84 7.43
CA THR A 927 -5.45 16.59 8.13
C THR A 927 -4.53 16.27 9.31
N ILE A 928 -3.21 16.51 9.17
CA ILE A 928 -2.19 16.17 10.17
C ILE A 928 -2.11 17.25 11.27
N PHE A 929 -2.08 18.53 10.90
CA PHE A 929 -1.78 19.64 11.83
C PHE A 929 -2.98 20.57 12.12
N GLY A 930 -4.08 20.47 11.37
CA GLY A 930 -5.26 21.35 11.48
C GLY A 930 -6.18 21.07 12.67
N SER A 931 -5.86 20.07 13.50
CA SER A 931 -6.60 19.75 14.74
C SER A 931 -8.11 19.54 14.51
N ASP A 932 -8.43 18.74 13.49
CA ASP A 932 -9.78 18.42 13.00
C ASP A 932 -10.58 19.60 12.42
N SER A 933 -9.97 20.80 12.27
CA SER A 933 -10.52 21.84 11.40
C SER A 933 -10.30 21.54 9.91
N ASN A 934 -11.19 22.07 9.07
CA ASN A 934 -11.10 22.09 7.62
C ASN A 934 -10.51 23.42 7.06
N ASP A 935 -9.96 24.26 7.95
CA ASP A 935 -9.28 25.51 7.61
C ASP A 935 -7.78 25.31 7.40
N CYS A 936 -7.13 26.26 6.70
CA CYS A 936 -5.68 26.22 6.57
C CYS A 936 -4.97 26.44 7.91
N VAL A 937 -3.94 25.63 8.18
CA VAL A 937 -3.17 25.67 9.42
C VAL A 937 -2.32 26.94 9.51
N ALA A 938 -2.86 27.98 10.15
CA ALA A 938 -2.28 29.32 10.18
C ALA A 938 -0.78 29.36 10.56
N LYS A 939 -0.35 28.56 11.54
CA LYS A 939 1.06 28.44 11.95
C LYS A 939 2.00 28.02 10.80
N LEU A 940 1.58 27.09 9.96
CA LEU A 940 2.38 26.61 8.81
C LEU A 940 2.42 27.67 7.70
N ASN A 941 1.31 28.37 7.48
CA ASN A 941 1.25 29.49 6.54
C ASN A 941 2.13 30.67 6.99
N ILE A 942 2.17 31.00 8.29
CA ILE A 942 3.06 32.02 8.87
C ILE A 942 4.54 31.64 8.67
N ALA A 943 4.89 30.37 8.93
CA ALA A 943 6.25 29.87 8.69
C ALA A 943 6.64 29.97 7.20
N ALA A 944 5.73 29.56 6.29
CA ALA A 944 5.94 29.68 4.85
C ALA A 944 6.14 31.14 4.40
N THR A 945 5.33 32.09 4.89
CA THR A 945 5.50 33.51 4.56
C THR A 945 6.79 34.11 5.14
N SER A 946 7.22 33.71 6.35
CA SER A 946 8.51 34.16 6.90
C SER A 946 9.68 33.65 6.04
N PHE A 947 9.66 32.36 5.70
CA PHE A 947 10.64 31.78 4.78
C PHE A 947 10.65 32.48 3.41
N ASN A 948 9.48 32.79 2.83
CA ASN A 948 9.38 33.47 1.54
C ASN A 948 9.98 34.89 1.59
N ASN A 949 9.83 35.60 2.70
CA ASN A 949 10.49 36.88 2.94
C ASN A 949 12.02 36.74 3.07
N LYS A 950 12.49 35.72 3.80
CA LYS A 950 13.93 35.40 3.90
C LYS A 950 14.52 35.01 2.54
N LEU A 951 13.81 34.21 1.76
CA LEU A 951 14.17 33.82 0.39
C LEU A 951 14.35 35.06 -0.49
N ASN A 952 13.36 35.94 -0.56
CA ASN A 952 13.42 37.18 -1.33
C ASN A 952 14.62 38.08 -0.92
N ALA A 953 14.81 38.30 0.39
CA ALA A 953 15.95 39.07 0.89
C ALA A 953 17.31 38.42 0.53
N THR A 954 17.38 37.08 0.55
CA THR A 954 18.59 36.32 0.20
C THR A 954 18.86 36.36 -1.30
N SER A 955 17.84 36.20 -2.15
CA SER A 955 17.94 36.34 -3.61
C SER A 955 18.43 37.74 -4.01
N GLN A 956 17.87 38.80 -3.44
CA GLN A 956 18.31 40.18 -3.70
C GLN A 956 19.77 40.41 -3.27
N ASN A 957 20.21 39.79 -2.17
CA ASN A 957 21.60 39.84 -1.71
C ASN A 957 22.55 39.11 -2.68
N LEU A 958 22.11 37.96 -3.21
CA LEU A 958 22.85 37.20 -4.22
C LEU A 958 22.97 37.96 -5.54
N GLN A 959 21.91 38.59 -6.04
CA GLN A 959 21.96 39.43 -7.26
C GLN A 959 22.95 40.60 -7.11
N LYS A 960 22.97 41.25 -5.94
CA LYS A 960 23.91 42.35 -5.64
C LYS A 960 25.37 41.90 -5.59
N LYS A 961 25.63 40.60 -5.34
CA LYS A 961 26.98 40.01 -5.24
C LYS A 961 27.46 39.33 -6.53
N LEU A 962 26.54 38.80 -7.34
CA LEU A 962 26.84 37.95 -8.49
C LEU A 962 26.53 38.71 -9.79
N ALA A 963 27.54 39.42 -10.30
CA ALA A 963 27.39 40.28 -11.48
C ALA A 963 26.85 39.51 -12.71
N GLY A 964 25.74 39.99 -13.27
CA GLY A 964 25.07 39.34 -14.41
C GLY A 964 24.23 38.11 -14.04
N LEU A 965 23.99 37.84 -12.75
CA LEU A 965 22.96 36.88 -12.33
C LEU A 965 21.57 37.54 -12.37
N ASN A 966 20.74 37.07 -13.29
CA ASN A 966 19.31 37.29 -13.25
C ASN A 966 18.67 36.17 -12.41
N LEU A 967 18.21 36.51 -11.20
CA LEU A 967 17.63 35.59 -10.22
C LEU A 967 16.27 36.15 -9.79
N VAL A 968 15.21 35.42 -10.11
CA VAL A 968 13.82 35.83 -9.86
C VAL A 968 13.20 34.90 -8.83
N VAL A 969 12.58 35.48 -7.79
CA VAL A 969 11.70 34.74 -6.89
C VAL A 969 10.31 34.71 -7.53
N LEU A 970 9.87 33.51 -7.88
CA LEU A 970 8.62 33.23 -8.56
C LEU A 970 7.57 32.85 -7.51
N ASP A 971 6.53 33.66 -7.30
CA ASP A 971 5.56 33.35 -6.26
C ASP A 971 4.55 32.29 -6.69
N ILE A 972 4.51 31.19 -5.94
CA ILE A 972 3.45 30.17 -5.98
C ILE A 972 2.56 30.21 -4.74
N TYR A 973 2.89 31.04 -3.74
CA TYR A 973 2.12 31.16 -2.51
C TYR A 973 0.75 31.77 -2.79
N GLN A 974 0.72 33.00 -3.30
CA GLN A 974 -0.54 33.73 -3.49
C GLN A 974 -1.44 33.10 -4.57
N PRO A 975 -0.91 32.61 -5.72
CA PRO A 975 -1.70 31.84 -6.68
C PRO A 975 -2.39 30.62 -6.06
N LEU A 976 -1.64 29.72 -5.41
CA LEU A 976 -2.25 28.52 -4.81
C LEU A 976 -3.16 28.86 -3.62
N TYR A 977 -2.84 29.90 -2.84
CA TYR A 977 -3.73 30.37 -1.77
C TYR A 977 -5.04 30.95 -2.32
N ASN A 978 -5.02 31.61 -3.49
CA ASN A 978 -6.24 32.05 -4.18
C ASN A 978 -7.06 30.85 -4.65
N LEU A 979 -6.45 29.82 -5.25
CA LEU A 979 -7.17 28.58 -5.64
C LEU A 979 -7.82 27.89 -4.44
N VAL A 980 -7.14 27.88 -3.29
CA VAL A 980 -7.63 27.27 -2.04
C VAL A 980 -8.74 28.11 -1.39
N THR A 981 -8.62 29.43 -1.34
CA THR A 981 -9.59 30.30 -0.65
C THR A 981 -10.78 30.70 -1.52
N LYS A 982 -10.62 30.65 -2.85
CA LYS A 982 -11.63 30.98 -3.86
C LYS A 982 -11.64 29.96 -5.00
N PRO A 983 -11.97 28.68 -4.73
CA PRO A 983 -11.93 27.63 -5.76
C PRO A 983 -12.93 27.90 -6.89
N ALA A 984 -14.16 28.32 -6.56
CA ALA A 984 -15.22 28.57 -7.53
C ALA A 984 -14.88 29.67 -8.55
N ASP A 985 -14.26 30.78 -8.10
CA ASP A 985 -13.77 31.88 -8.95
C ASP A 985 -12.78 31.39 -10.03
N ASN A 986 -12.11 30.26 -9.78
CA ASN A 986 -11.10 29.65 -10.64
C ASN A 986 -11.56 28.34 -11.30
N GLY A 987 -12.84 27.98 -11.20
CA GLY A 987 -13.44 26.80 -11.82
C GLY A 987 -13.29 25.47 -11.04
N PHE A 988 -12.81 25.50 -9.80
CA PHE A 988 -12.70 24.32 -8.94
C PHE A 988 -13.92 24.16 -8.02
N PHE A 989 -14.28 22.90 -7.76
CA PHE A 989 -15.30 22.51 -6.79
C PHE A 989 -14.68 22.18 -5.42
N GLU A 990 -13.55 21.49 -5.40
CA GLU A 990 -12.91 20.98 -4.17
C GLU A 990 -11.44 21.45 -4.05
N ALA A 991 -11.09 21.92 -2.85
CA ALA A 991 -9.81 22.55 -2.54
C ALA A 991 -9.38 22.42 -1.06
N ARG A 992 -10.03 21.53 -0.30
CA ARG A 992 -9.58 21.02 1.00
C ARG A 992 -9.22 19.55 0.95
N LYS A 993 -9.84 18.81 0.03
CA LYS A 993 -9.46 17.44 -0.31
C LYS A 993 -8.73 17.38 -1.64
N ALA A 994 -7.90 16.37 -1.76
CA ALA A 994 -7.31 15.96 -3.02
C ALA A 994 -8.23 15.00 -3.80
N CYS A 995 -7.98 14.84 -5.08
CA CYS A 995 -8.71 13.89 -5.93
C CYS A 995 -8.40 12.42 -5.56
N CYS A 996 -7.18 12.08 -5.12
CA CYS A 996 -6.75 10.69 -4.94
C CYS A 996 -7.12 10.09 -3.56
N GLY A 997 -7.63 8.85 -3.56
CA GLY A 997 -8.04 8.15 -2.34
C GLY A 997 -9.21 8.83 -1.62
N SER A 998 -9.14 8.94 -0.29
CA SER A 998 -10.04 9.76 0.52
C SER A 998 -9.79 11.27 0.37
N GLY A 999 -8.69 11.64 -0.29
CA GLY A 999 -8.28 13.02 -0.52
C GLY A 999 -7.63 13.71 0.67
N LEU A 1000 -7.21 12.96 1.70
CA LEU A 1000 -6.79 13.52 2.99
C LEU A 1000 -5.27 13.49 3.18
N VAL A 1001 -4.62 12.34 2.99
CA VAL A 1001 -3.18 12.16 3.24
C VAL A 1001 -2.47 11.32 2.17
N GLU A 1002 -3.23 10.79 1.22
CA GLU A 1002 -2.75 9.86 0.20
C GLU A 1002 -1.75 10.53 -0.75
N THR A 1003 -0.51 10.04 -0.78
CA THR A 1003 0.52 10.39 -1.76
C THR A 1003 1.44 9.18 -1.98
N ALA A 1004 2.23 9.21 -3.05
CA ALA A 1004 3.12 8.13 -3.48
C ALA A 1004 2.38 6.77 -3.41
N ILE A 1005 2.89 5.81 -2.65
CA ILE A 1005 2.33 4.46 -2.52
C ILE A 1005 0.89 4.43 -1.95
N LEU A 1006 0.45 5.47 -1.22
CA LEU A 1006 -0.92 5.58 -0.71
C LEU A 1006 -1.91 6.10 -1.77
N CYS A 1007 -1.42 6.75 -2.83
CA CYS A 1007 -2.20 7.13 -4.00
C CYS A 1007 -1.91 6.13 -5.14
N ASN A 1008 -2.58 4.97 -5.13
CA ASN A 1008 -2.37 3.88 -6.09
C ASN A 1008 -3.69 3.40 -6.71
N ALA A 1009 -3.61 2.49 -7.67
CA ALA A 1009 -4.77 2.02 -8.45
C ALA A 1009 -5.89 1.35 -7.62
N ARG A 1010 -5.65 1.03 -6.35
CA ARG A 1010 -6.63 0.48 -5.39
C ARG A 1010 -7.12 1.53 -4.37
N SER A 1011 -6.73 2.81 -4.49
CA SER A 1011 -7.14 3.89 -3.58
C SER A 1011 -8.59 4.30 -3.84
N ILE A 1012 -9.51 3.62 -3.15
CA ILE A 1012 -10.97 3.89 -3.16
C ILE A 1012 -11.24 5.35 -2.81
N GLY A 1013 -12.19 5.97 -3.52
CA GLY A 1013 -12.52 7.40 -3.41
C GLY A 1013 -11.88 8.28 -4.49
N THR A 1014 -10.86 7.77 -5.20
CA THR A 1014 -10.17 8.52 -6.27
C THR A 1014 -11.16 9.11 -7.28
N CYS A 1015 -11.17 10.44 -7.41
CA CYS A 1015 -12.21 11.18 -8.11
C CYS A 1015 -12.22 10.93 -9.63
N ALA A 1016 -13.41 10.97 -10.23
CA ALA A 1016 -13.59 10.77 -11.67
C ALA A 1016 -13.01 11.93 -12.49
N ASN A 1017 -13.28 13.18 -12.10
CA ASN A 1017 -12.79 14.38 -12.79
C ASN A 1017 -11.76 15.14 -11.95
N ALA A 1018 -10.48 15.05 -12.30
CA ALA A 1018 -9.41 15.76 -11.59
C ALA A 1018 -9.38 17.27 -11.88
N SER A 1019 -10.06 17.76 -12.93
CA SER A 1019 -10.11 19.18 -13.26
C SER A 1019 -10.97 20.00 -12.28
N GLU A 1020 -11.86 19.35 -11.53
CA GLU A 1020 -12.69 19.97 -10.48
C GLU A 1020 -11.95 20.13 -9.14
N TYR A 1021 -10.74 19.58 -9.01
CA TYR A 1021 -9.97 19.54 -7.77
C TYR A 1021 -8.69 20.38 -7.86
N VAL A 1022 -8.40 21.20 -6.85
CA VAL A 1022 -7.13 21.95 -6.78
C VAL A 1022 -5.94 21.01 -6.53
N PHE A 1023 -6.13 19.96 -5.73
CA PHE A 1023 -5.09 18.99 -5.37
C PHE A 1023 -5.32 17.64 -6.04
N TRP A 1024 -4.25 17.05 -6.57
CA TRP A 1024 -4.27 15.69 -7.07
C TRP A 1024 -4.17 14.67 -5.93
N ASP A 1025 -3.19 14.86 -5.06
CA ASP A 1025 -2.92 14.01 -3.90
C ASP A 1025 -2.75 14.88 -2.64
N GLY A 1026 -2.46 14.29 -1.48
CA GLY A 1026 -2.40 15.01 -0.19
C GLY A 1026 -1.44 16.21 -0.13
N PHE A 1027 -0.50 16.37 -1.07
CA PHE A 1027 0.46 17.48 -1.11
C PHE A 1027 0.53 18.20 -2.48
N HIS A 1028 0.23 17.52 -3.59
CA HIS A 1028 0.56 18.02 -4.93
C HIS A 1028 -0.67 18.57 -5.69
N PRO A 1029 -0.56 19.71 -6.40
CA PRO A 1029 -1.66 20.26 -7.21
C PRO A 1029 -2.07 19.33 -8.36
N SER A 1030 -3.32 19.44 -8.83
CA SER A 1030 -3.81 18.78 -10.05
C SER A 1030 -3.20 19.39 -11.30
N GLU A 1031 -3.33 18.72 -12.47
CA GLU A 1031 -2.92 19.30 -13.75
C GLU A 1031 -3.63 20.62 -14.06
N ALA A 1032 -4.91 20.74 -13.67
CA ALA A 1032 -5.69 21.97 -13.85
C ALA A 1032 -5.16 23.11 -12.96
N ALA A 1033 -4.81 22.84 -11.71
CA ALA A 1033 -4.17 23.82 -10.84
C ALA A 1033 -2.74 24.16 -11.31
N ASN A 1034 -1.94 23.14 -11.67
CA ASN A 1034 -0.59 23.30 -12.23
C ASN A 1034 -0.58 24.22 -13.47
N LYS A 1035 -1.63 24.17 -14.31
CA LYS A 1035 -1.75 25.08 -15.45
C LYS A 1035 -1.88 26.54 -15.01
N ILE A 1036 -2.79 26.85 -14.09
CA ILE A 1036 -3.00 28.22 -13.61
C ILE A 1036 -1.73 28.74 -12.91
N LEU A 1037 -1.09 27.89 -12.09
CA LEU A 1037 0.22 28.20 -11.51
C LEU A 1037 1.28 28.48 -12.59
N ALA A 1038 1.30 27.74 -13.70
CA ALA A 1038 2.26 27.97 -14.78
C ALA A 1038 2.01 29.28 -15.55
N ASP A 1039 0.76 29.70 -15.70
CA ASP A 1039 0.39 30.96 -16.36
C ASP A 1039 0.80 32.17 -15.47
N ASP A 1040 0.59 32.10 -14.15
CA ASP A 1040 1.08 33.09 -13.18
C ASP A 1040 2.63 33.11 -13.09
N LEU A 1041 3.27 31.93 -13.08
CA LEU A 1041 4.72 31.78 -13.13
C LEU A 1041 5.33 32.39 -14.40
N LEU A 1042 4.67 32.26 -15.56
CA LEU A 1042 5.12 32.87 -16.82
C LEU A 1042 5.10 34.40 -16.73
N SER A 1043 4.06 34.98 -16.13
CA SER A 1043 3.95 36.43 -15.95
C SER A 1043 5.05 36.99 -15.03
N SER A 1044 5.34 36.28 -13.94
CA SER A 1044 6.34 36.65 -12.93
C SER A 1044 7.77 36.40 -13.42
N GLY A 1045 7.97 35.35 -14.21
CA GLY A 1045 9.26 34.92 -14.77
C GLY A 1045 9.62 35.55 -16.11
N ILE A 1046 8.84 36.50 -16.64
CA ILE A 1046 9.04 37.04 -17.99
C ILE A 1046 10.43 37.70 -18.19
N SER A 1047 11.01 38.25 -17.12
CA SER A 1047 12.36 38.81 -17.10
C SER A 1047 13.48 37.77 -17.21
N LEU A 1048 13.20 36.47 -17.03
CA LEU A 1048 14.17 35.39 -17.29
C LEU A 1048 14.30 35.08 -18.79
N VAL A 1049 13.35 35.53 -19.60
CA VAL A 1049 13.32 35.32 -21.06
C VAL A 1049 14.05 36.44 -21.80
N SER A 1050 13.98 37.68 -21.30
CA SER A 1050 14.84 38.80 -21.74
C SER A 1050 16.30 38.57 -21.40
#